data_AF-A0A953EX26-F1
#
_entry.id   AF-A0A953EX26-F1
#
_cell.length_a   1.000
_cell.length_b   1.000
_cell.length_c   1.000
_cell.angle_alpha   90.00
_cell.angle_beta   90.00
_cell.angle_gamma   90.00
#
_symmetry.space_group_name_H-M   'P 1'
#
loop_
_entity.id
_entity.type
_entity.pdbx_description
1 polymer ?
#
loop_
_entity_poly.entity_id
_entity_poly.type
_entity_poly.pdbx_seq_one_letter_code
_entity_poly.pdbx_strand_id
1 'polypeptide(L)'
;MSQPIRLFSLSHPRRRALRCEVLEARRLMHAGHEHDSEQVEVVAAALAGTPPATPVITEPLTDGLTLNPADVHMEAPIYFDADGDAHQSTDWEIWSLASNHRVWVTDAITGLERTHTHLGDGVFENELAGHTQLDYQTDYQLRVRFRDSTGAVSNWATREFQTGAPATVFSLAMQDVTNQPISEWLDGESNPIDLPGGAQPASLRMETSNAALLLALDGASGPNQVVNPAPLAAHGDVRIKLTAGTSGVNVAASVLSFTDNSGATRSIYLPSVSLQAGAQAIFWVAGDGSTYVGTAAQTEPDFSQLARASALPFVAIEPGYAIDEFAGGFQLPVNIEFLPNPGPNANDPLFYVTELYGTIKVVTRGGAVSTYATGLLNFNPTGNFPGTGEQGLAGIVVEPATGDVIVSLLYSSNPADELAPHYPKVIRLHSTDGGRTAATQSTIIDMAGEEQGQSHQISHLSIGPDGKLYVHMGDGFDPSTSLNLNTMRGKILRMNLDGTAATDNPFYDANNGVSAADYIYAYGFRNPFGGAWRAADGKLYEVENGPTRDRLAQVVAGGNYGYNGTDESMLTDAIYTWSPAHAPVNLTFIQPETFGGSLFPVDQQDHLFVTESGPTYATGPQMLGKRISEFVLDAAGNLVEGPTTLVEYNGVGKGTIVGLAAGPDGLYFTELYKDLGAGSPIEAGARIFRVRYRGQAEFSADAQTGVPTLTTHFTDASDVLSPTGWLWDFGDGTTSTEQNPTHLYTQAGNYDVTLSVTSAAGIATIHKPDFIHVAVISSGLIAEYYNEKDLSQLALVRSDATIDFDWSEGSPDPSMASDTFSVRWTGQITPQFSQTYTFYARSDDGVRLWIDGQLVIDQWVSQAPTEVAGSIALVAGKSYSIRMEYFDDMFGAVAQLSWSSPSVAKQIVPASALSPPNQSPTVIGVSLGRANGPSYAVPAGGEQLRRVPLGGVNEVQLTFSEAMNVNASHLTLRGPGNVVIPLTGFVTQPGAIAGTVVGIWKTSAPLGAGLYTLELADTIVDSLGKRLDGEWVNPPSVGGSGSAFPSGNGTAGGSFSFQFRLLPGDANGDQLVNGADYTSWADHFQQSNPPPTFAQGDFNGDGLVNGADYTLWADNFMPAASAALLVEETGPGAAKAPETIVLPASTSGATRPTNNSAARNILARAQLARAAYFAQWEQQAAGQRAWWSPISLIRWRIMARNDSPASFGERWSDG
;
A
#
# COMPACT_ATOMS: atom_id res chain seq x y z
N MET A 1 -48.59 45.63 -28.37
CA MET A 1 -47.38 45.96 -29.17
C MET A 1 -46.48 44.73 -29.18
N SER A 2 -45.80 44.30 -30.23
CA SER A 2 -46.04 44.40 -31.69
C SER A 2 -44.85 43.71 -32.40
N GLN A 3 -45.10 42.81 -33.34
CA GLN A 3 -44.11 42.37 -34.35
C GLN A 3 -43.79 43.53 -35.33
N PRO A 4 -42.87 43.41 -36.33
CA PRO A 4 -42.04 42.26 -36.74
C PRO A 4 -40.55 42.61 -37.02
N ILE A 5 -39.80 41.67 -37.61
CA ILE A 5 -39.15 41.87 -38.93
C ILE A 5 -38.72 40.52 -39.55
N ARG A 6 -38.67 40.45 -40.89
CA ARG A 6 -38.16 39.35 -41.75
C ARG A 6 -37.23 39.97 -42.81
N LEU A 7 -36.34 39.20 -43.45
CA LEU A 7 -36.39 38.87 -44.90
C LEU A 7 -35.08 38.33 -45.54
N PHE A 8 -35.28 37.56 -46.63
CA PHE A 8 -34.32 37.08 -47.66
C PHE A 8 -33.17 36.15 -47.19
N SER A 9 -32.85 34.98 -47.78
CA SER A 9 -32.80 34.47 -49.18
C SER A 9 -31.57 34.93 -49.99
N LEU A 10 -31.00 34.21 -50.95
CA LEU A 10 -31.38 32.95 -51.65
C LEU A 10 -30.14 32.41 -52.42
N SER A 11 -29.96 31.09 -52.61
CA SER A 11 -29.64 30.48 -53.94
C SER A 11 -29.33 28.97 -53.93
N HIS A 12 -29.88 28.29 -54.94
CA HIS A 12 -29.49 26.98 -55.52
C HIS A 12 -28.48 27.25 -56.70
N PRO A 13 -27.83 26.28 -57.43
CA PRO A 13 -28.43 24.99 -57.84
C PRO A 13 -27.52 23.79 -58.31
N ARG A 14 -28.20 22.75 -58.84
CA ARG A 14 -27.80 21.76 -59.89
C ARG A 14 -26.97 20.50 -59.53
N ARG A 15 -27.72 19.38 -59.43
CA ARG A 15 -27.58 18.12 -60.20
C ARG A 15 -26.21 17.82 -60.88
N ARG A 16 -25.64 16.62 -60.61
CA ARG A 16 -25.61 15.51 -61.61
C ARG A 16 -25.01 14.17 -61.11
N ALA A 17 -25.64 13.09 -61.60
CA ALA A 17 -25.03 11.85 -62.13
C ALA A 17 -24.82 10.58 -61.25
N LEU A 18 -25.18 9.46 -61.90
CA LEU A 18 -24.64 8.08 -61.87
C LEU A 18 -24.88 7.16 -60.64
N ARG A 19 -25.83 6.23 -60.86
CA ARG A 19 -25.75 4.83 -60.40
C ARG A 19 -24.75 4.03 -61.27
N CYS A 20 -24.16 2.98 -60.68
CA CYS A 20 -23.93 1.62 -61.22
C CYS A 20 -23.00 0.88 -60.22
N GLU A 21 -23.05 -0.43 -59.98
CA GLU A 21 -23.84 -1.56 -60.52
C GLU A 21 -24.36 -2.44 -59.32
N VAL A 22 -25.48 -3.18 -59.27
CA VAL A 22 -26.23 -4.04 -60.24
C VAL A 22 -25.51 -5.41 -60.41
N LEU A 23 -26.10 -6.61 -60.30
CA LEU A 23 -27.48 -7.17 -60.12
C LEU A 23 -27.35 -8.44 -59.19
N GLU A 24 -28.25 -9.42 -58.99
CA GLU A 24 -29.40 -9.93 -59.78
C GLU A 24 -30.42 -10.73 -58.94
N ALA A 25 -31.71 -10.35 -58.92
CA ALA A 25 -32.82 -11.21 -58.43
C ALA A 25 -34.28 -10.78 -58.77
N ARG A 26 -34.54 -9.93 -59.79
CA ARG A 26 -35.93 -9.65 -60.25
C ARG A 26 -36.05 -9.65 -61.77
N ARG A 27 -36.40 -10.81 -62.33
CA ARG A 27 -36.77 -10.92 -63.75
C ARG A 27 -37.77 -12.04 -64.02
N LEU A 28 -39.02 -11.87 -63.58
CA LEU A 28 -40.19 -12.54 -64.16
C LEU A 28 -41.47 -11.73 -63.85
N MET A 29 -42.42 -11.81 -64.78
CA MET A 29 -43.81 -11.34 -64.69
C MET A 29 -44.06 -9.87 -64.33
N HIS A 30 -44.00 -9.01 -65.35
CA HIS A 30 -45.03 -7.97 -65.52
C HIS A 30 -45.77 -8.29 -66.83
N ALA A 31 -46.84 -9.08 -66.73
CA ALA A 31 -47.64 -9.52 -67.88
C ALA A 31 -49.05 -9.98 -67.46
N GLY A 32 -49.96 -9.02 -67.24
CA GLY A 32 -51.40 -9.26 -67.13
C GLY A 32 -52.00 -9.15 -65.71
N HIS A 33 -53.31 -8.89 -65.71
CA HIS A 33 -54.28 -8.93 -64.61
C HIS A 33 -54.24 -7.85 -63.52
N GLU A 34 -55.31 -7.05 -63.51
CA GLU A 34 -55.73 -6.11 -62.47
C GLU A 34 -56.34 -6.87 -61.27
N HIS A 35 -55.55 -7.70 -60.57
CA HIS A 35 -56.05 -8.51 -59.44
C HIS A 35 -55.23 -8.44 -58.14
N ASP A 36 -54.00 -7.90 -58.18
CA ASP A 36 -53.12 -7.89 -57.00
C ASP A 36 -53.36 -6.71 -56.05
N SER A 37 -54.09 -5.65 -56.45
CA SER A 37 -54.43 -4.55 -55.53
C SER A 37 -55.36 -5.02 -54.41
N GLU A 38 -56.37 -5.84 -54.73
CA GLU A 38 -57.20 -6.50 -53.71
C GLU A 38 -56.38 -7.49 -52.87
N GLN A 39 -55.41 -8.21 -53.44
CA GLN A 39 -54.54 -9.11 -52.66
C GLN A 39 -53.70 -8.34 -51.63
N VAL A 40 -53.10 -7.21 -52.01
CA VAL A 40 -52.29 -6.39 -51.09
C VAL A 40 -53.13 -5.69 -50.04
N GLU A 41 -54.29 -5.12 -50.40
CA GLU A 41 -55.22 -4.54 -49.42
C GLU A 41 -55.85 -5.60 -48.49
N VAL A 42 -56.15 -6.81 -48.98
CA VAL A 42 -56.65 -7.91 -48.15
C VAL A 42 -55.56 -8.47 -47.23
N VAL A 43 -54.30 -8.54 -47.64
CA VAL A 43 -53.19 -8.94 -46.74
C VAL A 43 -52.95 -7.88 -45.67
N ALA A 44 -52.94 -6.59 -46.03
CA ALA A 44 -52.85 -5.50 -45.05
C ALA A 44 -54.04 -5.50 -44.07
N ALA A 45 -55.27 -5.66 -44.55
CA ALA A 45 -56.46 -5.72 -43.72
C ALA A 45 -56.62 -7.03 -42.91
N ALA A 46 -55.89 -8.09 -43.28
CA ALA A 46 -55.82 -9.34 -42.52
C ALA A 46 -54.69 -9.36 -41.47
N LEU A 47 -53.74 -8.43 -41.56
CA LEU A 47 -52.64 -8.27 -40.60
C LEU A 47 -52.84 -7.08 -39.66
N ALA A 48 -53.61 -6.04 -40.03
CA ALA A 48 -53.80 -4.82 -39.25
C ALA A 48 -54.18 -5.07 -37.78
N GLY A 49 -53.34 -4.63 -36.85
CA GLY A 49 -53.48 -4.90 -35.42
C GLY A 49 -52.89 -6.24 -34.97
N THR A 50 -51.99 -6.82 -35.77
CA THR A 50 -51.11 -7.91 -35.33
C THR A 50 -50.03 -7.29 -34.44
N PRO A 51 -49.84 -7.73 -33.19
CA PRO A 51 -48.81 -7.14 -32.35
C PRO A 51 -47.40 -7.40 -32.92
N PRO A 52 -46.43 -6.52 -32.63
CA PRO A 52 -45.05 -6.68 -33.07
C PRO A 52 -44.42 -8.00 -32.58
N ALA A 53 -43.29 -8.37 -33.17
CA ALA A 53 -42.55 -9.55 -32.75
C ALA A 53 -42.09 -9.46 -31.28
N THR A 54 -42.04 -10.62 -30.61
CA THR A 54 -41.32 -10.76 -29.33
C THR A 54 -39.88 -10.26 -29.50
N PRO A 55 -39.36 -9.41 -28.62
CA PRO A 55 -37.99 -8.91 -28.74
C PRO A 55 -36.95 -10.02 -28.65
N VAL A 56 -35.73 -9.74 -29.12
CA VAL A 56 -34.54 -10.52 -28.77
C VAL A 56 -33.69 -9.67 -27.85
N ILE A 57 -33.49 -10.15 -26.61
CA ILE A 57 -32.58 -9.52 -25.64
C ILE A 57 -31.14 -9.83 -26.09
N THR A 58 -30.43 -8.81 -26.53
CA THR A 58 -29.01 -8.88 -26.92
C THR A 58 -28.11 -8.65 -25.72
N GLU A 59 -28.47 -7.75 -24.80
CA GLU A 59 -27.81 -7.61 -23.50
C GLU A 59 -28.86 -7.67 -22.38
N PRO A 60 -28.70 -8.50 -21.32
CA PRO A 60 -27.59 -9.42 -21.08
C PRO A 60 -27.47 -10.54 -22.12
N LEU A 61 -26.23 -10.89 -22.48
CA LEU A 61 -25.90 -11.78 -23.61
C LEU A 61 -26.37 -13.22 -23.45
N THR A 62 -26.34 -13.75 -22.22
CA THR A 62 -26.64 -15.16 -21.90
C THR A 62 -27.37 -15.26 -20.57
N ASP A 63 -28.23 -16.28 -20.43
CA ASP A 63 -28.92 -16.54 -19.17
C ASP A 63 -27.93 -16.97 -18.07
N GLY A 64 -28.12 -16.43 -16.86
CA GLY A 64 -27.24 -16.66 -15.71
C GLY A 64 -25.97 -15.81 -15.70
N LEU A 65 -25.82 -14.83 -16.60
CA LEU A 65 -24.66 -13.92 -16.60
C LEU A 65 -24.60 -13.11 -15.29
N THR A 66 -23.42 -13.00 -14.70
CA THR A 66 -23.19 -12.20 -13.48
C THR A 66 -22.91 -10.74 -13.86
N LEU A 67 -23.72 -9.81 -13.34
CA LEU A 67 -23.70 -8.39 -13.67
C LEU A 67 -23.44 -7.50 -12.45
N ASN A 68 -23.04 -6.25 -12.70
CA ASN A 68 -22.91 -5.23 -11.68
C ASN A 68 -24.31 -4.79 -11.23
N PRO A 69 -24.70 -4.94 -9.95
CA PRO A 69 -26.02 -4.50 -9.48
C PRO A 69 -26.29 -3.00 -9.65
N ALA A 70 -25.24 -2.17 -9.73
CA ALA A 70 -25.33 -0.73 -9.97
C ALA A 70 -25.30 -0.34 -11.45
N ASP A 71 -24.95 -1.25 -12.36
CA ASP A 71 -24.79 -0.99 -13.79
C ASP A 71 -25.23 -2.24 -14.60
N VAL A 72 -26.54 -2.40 -14.74
CA VAL A 72 -27.15 -3.47 -15.55
C VAL A 72 -27.46 -2.92 -16.94
N HIS A 73 -26.70 -3.39 -17.93
CA HIS A 73 -26.91 -3.10 -19.34
C HIS A 73 -28.08 -3.92 -19.91
N MET A 74 -29.01 -3.27 -20.61
CA MET A 74 -30.23 -3.90 -21.13
C MET A 74 -30.47 -3.45 -22.58
N GLU A 75 -30.33 -4.36 -23.55
CA GLU A 75 -30.45 -4.04 -24.99
C GLU A 75 -31.39 -5.02 -25.72
N ALA A 76 -32.23 -4.47 -26.61
CA ALA A 76 -33.13 -5.21 -27.50
C ALA A 76 -33.39 -4.38 -28.79
N PRO A 77 -32.45 -4.35 -29.74
CA PRO A 77 -32.44 -3.36 -30.83
C PRO A 77 -33.29 -3.73 -32.06
N ILE A 78 -33.65 -5.01 -32.22
CA ILE A 78 -34.31 -5.50 -33.45
C ILE A 78 -35.84 -5.46 -33.31
N TYR A 79 -36.44 -4.33 -33.68
CA TYR A 79 -37.90 -4.26 -33.90
C TYR A 79 -38.30 -4.89 -35.25
N PHE A 80 -39.36 -5.70 -35.24
CA PHE A 80 -40.00 -6.22 -36.44
C PHE A 80 -41.53 -6.25 -36.25
N ASP A 81 -42.26 -5.86 -37.30
CA ASP A 81 -43.71 -5.84 -37.32
C ASP A 81 -44.29 -6.51 -38.58
N ALA A 82 -45.51 -7.04 -38.47
CA ALA A 82 -46.12 -7.87 -39.50
C ALA A 82 -47.02 -7.08 -40.46
N ASP A 83 -47.79 -6.10 -39.98
CA ASP A 83 -48.55 -5.16 -40.81
C ASP A 83 -47.73 -3.93 -41.22
N GLY A 84 -46.63 -3.66 -40.51
CA GLY A 84 -45.64 -2.65 -40.84
C GLY A 84 -45.77 -1.34 -40.05
N ASP A 85 -46.49 -1.36 -38.93
CA ASP A 85 -46.47 -0.27 -37.95
C ASP A 85 -45.06 -0.03 -37.36
N ALA A 86 -44.89 1.13 -36.72
CA ALA A 86 -43.59 1.62 -36.27
C ALA A 86 -43.40 1.44 -34.76
N HIS A 87 -42.19 1.06 -34.35
CA HIS A 87 -41.79 1.04 -32.94
C HIS A 87 -42.10 2.39 -32.30
N GLN A 88 -43.00 2.39 -31.31
CA GLN A 88 -43.39 3.56 -30.55
C GLN A 88 -42.52 3.66 -29.30
N SER A 89 -42.61 2.62 -28.46
CA SER A 89 -41.96 2.52 -27.15
C SER A 89 -41.68 1.08 -26.76
N THR A 90 -41.05 0.90 -25.60
CA THR A 90 -40.73 -0.40 -25.01
C THR A 90 -41.10 -0.37 -23.53
N ASP A 91 -41.60 -1.48 -23.00
CA ASP A 91 -41.78 -1.65 -21.56
C ASP A 91 -40.70 -2.64 -21.06
N TRP A 92 -39.98 -2.26 -20.01
CA TRP A 92 -38.93 -3.07 -19.38
C TRP A 92 -39.24 -3.32 -17.89
N GLU A 93 -39.00 -4.53 -17.40
CA GLU A 93 -39.14 -4.89 -15.99
C GLU A 93 -37.98 -5.77 -15.52
N ILE A 94 -37.52 -5.60 -14.27
CA ILE A 94 -36.66 -6.57 -13.59
C ILE A 94 -37.45 -7.17 -12.42
N TRP A 95 -37.42 -8.50 -12.30
CA TRP A 95 -38.10 -9.26 -11.26
C TRP A 95 -37.07 -10.03 -10.41
N SER A 96 -37.23 -10.01 -9.09
CA SER A 96 -36.47 -10.87 -8.18
C SER A 96 -37.00 -12.30 -8.26
N LEU A 97 -36.11 -13.27 -8.52
CA LEU A 97 -36.50 -14.67 -8.60
C LEU A 97 -36.72 -15.29 -7.21
N ALA A 98 -36.21 -14.66 -6.14
CA ALA A 98 -36.40 -15.11 -4.76
C ALA A 98 -37.77 -14.71 -4.19
N SER A 99 -38.27 -13.51 -4.49
CA SER A 99 -39.58 -13.01 -4.04
C SER A 99 -40.70 -13.26 -5.06
N ASN A 100 -40.35 -13.37 -6.35
CA ASN A 100 -41.27 -13.28 -7.48
C ASN A 100 -42.06 -11.94 -7.47
N HIS A 101 -41.40 -10.83 -7.12
CA HIS A 101 -41.91 -9.47 -7.30
C HIS A 101 -41.13 -8.71 -8.38
N ARG A 102 -41.77 -7.69 -8.97
CA ARG A 102 -41.11 -6.67 -9.79
C ARG A 102 -40.33 -5.74 -8.86
N VAL A 103 -39.03 -5.59 -9.10
CA VAL A 103 -38.15 -4.74 -8.28
C VAL A 103 -37.70 -3.47 -9.00
N TRP A 104 -37.82 -3.42 -10.33
CA TRP A 104 -37.53 -2.23 -11.14
C TRP A 104 -38.39 -2.24 -12.41
N VAL A 105 -38.74 -1.05 -12.91
CA VAL A 105 -39.55 -0.87 -14.13
C VAL A 105 -39.19 0.42 -14.86
N THR A 106 -39.25 0.40 -16.20
CA THR A 106 -39.57 1.61 -16.99
C THR A 106 -40.63 1.27 -18.05
N ASP A 107 -41.80 1.90 -17.93
CA ASP A 107 -42.99 1.64 -18.75
C ASP A 107 -43.05 2.63 -19.94
N ALA A 108 -43.26 2.10 -21.15
CA ALA A 108 -43.39 2.85 -22.39
C ALA A 108 -42.27 3.88 -22.68
N ILE A 109 -41.01 3.54 -22.37
CA ILE A 109 -39.84 4.39 -22.67
C ILE A 109 -39.66 4.58 -24.19
N THR A 110 -39.17 5.75 -24.62
CA THR A 110 -39.11 6.18 -26.04
C THR A 110 -37.67 6.50 -26.49
N GLY A 111 -37.46 7.44 -27.41
CA GLY A 111 -36.14 7.92 -27.82
C GLY A 111 -35.20 6.85 -28.41
N LEU A 112 -33.94 6.85 -27.97
CA LEU A 112 -32.97 5.76 -28.17
C LEU A 112 -33.16 4.68 -27.09
N GLU A 113 -33.68 5.09 -25.95
CA GLU A 113 -33.76 4.37 -24.68
C GLU A 113 -34.73 3.16 -24.76
N ARG A 114 -35.68 3.22 -25.70
CA ARG A 114 -36.56 2.10 -26.08
C ARG A 114 -35.85 0.88 -26.68
N THR A 115 -34.61 1.01 -27.09
CA THR A 115 -33.80 -0.12 -27.61
C THR A 115 -32.65 -0.50 -26.68
N HIS A 116 -32.31 0.36 -25.72
CA HIS A 116 -31.10 0.32 -24.88
C HIS A 116 -31.40 1.07 -23.59
N THR A 117 -31.36 0.45 -22.40
CA THR A 117 -31.71 1.14 -21.15
C THR A 117 -30.84 0.71 -19.96
N HIS A 118 -30.76 1.57 -18.95
CA HIS A 118 -29.99 1.40 -17.72
C HIS A 118 -30.89 1.63 -16.50
N LEU A 119 -30.44 1.19 -15.32
CA LEU A 119 -31.23 1.26 -14.07
C LEU A 119 -31.65 2.69 -13.69
N GLY A 120 -30.94 3.72 -14.16
CA GLY A 120 -31.29 5.14 -13.97
C GLY A 120 -32.46 5.64 -14.80
N ASP A 121 -32.89 4.92 -15.84
CA ASP A 121 -34.01 5.30 -16.73
C ASP A 121 -35.39 4.86 -16.20
N GLY A 122 -35.42 4.22 -15.04
CA GLY A 122 -36.59 3.60 -14.43
C GLY A 122 -36.68 3.83 -12.93
N VAL A 123 -37.65 3.15 -12.31
CA VAL A 123 -37.98 3.30 -10.90
C VAL A 123 -37.90 1.94 -10.23
N PHE A 124 -37.17 1.87 -9.09
CA PHE A 124 -37.19 0.71 -8.23
C PHE A 124 -38.49 0.63 -7.41
N GLU A 125 -39.04 -0.56 -7.28
CA GLU A 125 -40.35 -0.85 -6.65
C GLU A 125 -40.23 -1.96 -5.59
N ASN A 126 -41.31 -2.11 -4.79
CA ASN A 126 -41.46 -3.15 -3.77
C ASN A 126 -40.26 -3.21 -2.80
N GLU A 127 -39.61 -4.37 -2.65
CA GLU A 127 -38.47 -4.53 -1.72
C GLU A 127 -37.25 -3.65 -2.01
N LEU A 128 -37.10 -3.12 -3.23
CA LEU A 128 -36.01 -2.19 -3.58
C LEU A 128 -36.50 -0.73 -3.70
N ALA A 129 -37.73 -0.41 -3.29
CA ALA A 129 -38.30 0.93 -3.49
C ALA A 129 -37.42 2.03 -2.87
N GLY A 130 -36.90 2.93 -3.72
CA GLY A 130 -35.98 4.00 -3.32
C GLY A 130 -34.49 3.65 -3.40
N HIS A 131 -34.12 2.43 -3.79
CA HIS A 131 -32.74 2.09 -4.15
C HIS A 131 -32.33 2.77 -5.48
N THR A 132 -31.02 2.80 -5.74
CA THR A 132 -30.41 3.20 -7.02
C THR A 132 -29.71 2.02 -7.73
N GLN A 133 -29.74 0.83 -7.14
CA GLN A 133 -29.08 -0.38 -7.62
C GLN A 133 -29.84 -1.62 -7.14
N LEU A 134 -29.62 -2.76 -7.79
CA LEU A 134 -30.08 -4.06 -7.33
C LEU A 134 -29.33 -4.50 -6.05
N ASP A 135 -29.85 -5.51 -5.36
CA ASP A 135 -29.09 -6.18 -4.30
C ASP A 135 -27.98 -7.05 -4.93
N TYR A 136 -26.90 -7.28 -4.18
CA TYR A 136 -25.80 -8.14 -4.59
C TYR A 136 -26.14 -9.63 -4.42
N GLN A 137 -25.41 -10.51 -5.11
CA GLN A 137 -25.52 -11.98 -5.03
C GLN A 137 -26.95 -12.53 -5.20
N THR A 138 -27.78 -11.85 -5.99
CA THR A 138 -29.22 -12.09 -6.09
C THR A 138 -29.61 -12.46 -7.53
N ASP A 139 -30.50 -13.44 -7.66
CA ASP A 139 -31.02 -13.93 -8.93
C ASP A 139 -32.20 -13.07 -9.41
N TYR A 140 -32.11 -12.59 -10.65
CA TYR A 140 -33.10 -11.70 -11.28
C TYR A 140 -33.50 -12.17 -12.67
N GLN A 141 -34.68 -11.74 -13.12
CA GLN A 141 -35.15 -11.91 -14.49
C GLN A 141 -35.49 -10.55 -15.11
N LEU A 142 -34.75 -10.18 -16.16
CA LEU A 142 -35.09 -9.09 -17.06
C LEU A 142 -36.23 -9.52 -17.98
N ARG A 143 -37.19 -8.63 -18.21
CA ARG A 143 -38.33 -8.82 -19.11
C ARG A 143 -38.51 -7.59 -19.99
N VAL A 144 -38.72 -7.79 -21.29
CA VAL A 144 -38.92 -6.70 -22.26
C VAL A 144 -40.04 -7.02 -23.26
N ARG A 145 -40.83 -6.01 -23.64
CA ARG A 145 -41.77 -6.09 -24.78
C ARG A 145 -41.81 -4.77 -25.55
N PHE A 146 -42.03 -4.84 -26.86
CA PHE A 146 -42.21 -3.67 -27.72
C PHE A 146 -43.67 -3.24 -27.80
N ARG A 147 -43.88 -1.96 -28.11
CA ARG A 147 -45.16 -1.34 -28.43
C ARG A 147 -45.10 -0.66 -29.80
N ASP A 148 -46.10 -0.91 -30.63
CA ASP A 148 -46.25 -0.32 -31.96
C ASP A 148 -46.95 1.05 -31.94
N SER A 149 -47.09 1.69 -33.11
CA SER A 149 -47.73 3.00 -33.27
C SER A 149 -49.24 3.04 -32.99
N THR A 150 -49.93 1.89 -33.00
CA THR A 150 -51.35 1.76 -32.60
C THR A 150 -51.51 1.56 -31.09
N GLY A 151 -50.45 1.08 -30.42
CA GLY A 151 -50.39 0.82 -28.98
C GLY A 151 -50.58 -0.65 -28.60
N ALA A 152 -50.66 -1.59 -29.56
CA ALA A 152 -50.58 -3.01 -29.25
C ALA A 152 -49.14 -3.39 -28.82
N VAL A 153 -48.99 -4.59 -28.27
CA VAL A 153 -47.77 -4.99 -27.55
C VAL A 153 -47.39 -6.43 -27.83
N SER A 154 -46.09 -6.67 -28.03
CA SER A 154 -45.56 -8.01 -28.25
C SER A 154 -45.62 -8.87 -26.98
N ASN A 155 -45.46 -10.19 -27.15
CA ASN A 155 -45.23 -11.05 -25.99
C ASN A 155 -43.88 -10.70 -25.36
N TRP A 156 -43.79 -10.81 -24.03
CA TRP A 156 -42.56 -10.60 -23.29
C TRP A 156 -41.45 -11.56 -23.75
N ALA A 157 -40.27 -11.02 -24.01
CA ALA A 157 -39.01 -11.76 -23.93
C ALA A 157 -38.50 -11.73 -22.48
N THR A 158 -37.69 -12.72 -22.11
CA THR A 158 -37.16 -12.91 -20.76
C THR A 158 -35.68 -13.31 -20.81
N ARG A 159 -34.87 -12.80 -19.88
CA ARG A 159 -33.46 -13.17 -19.68
C ARG A 159 -33.18 -13.26 -18.19
N GLU A 160 -32.62 -14.36 -17.73
CA GLU A 160 -32.21 -14.52 -16.33
C GLU A 160 -30.76 -14.06 -16.13
N PHE A 161 -30.45 -13.42 -15.01
CA PHE A 161 -29.10 -12.94 -14.68
C PHE A 161 -28.89 -12.96 -13.15
N GLN A 162 -27.64 -12.88 -12.74
CA GLN A 162 -27.26 -12.81 -11.32
C GLN A 162 -26.54 -11.49 -11.07
N THR A 163 -26.63 -10.92 -9.87
CA THR A 163 -25.71 -9.85 -9.45
C THR A 163 -24.48 -10.43 -8.77
N GLY A 164 -23.31 -9.81 -8.97
CA GLY A 164 -22.08 -10.24 -8.29
C GLY A 164 -22.07 -9.92 -6.79
N ALA A 165 -20.98 -10.24 -6.10
CA ALA A 165 -20.75 -9.82 -4.72
C ALA A 165 -20.21 -8.37 -4.66
N PRO A 166 -20.28 -7.68 -3.51
CA PRO A 166 -19.69 -6.33 -3.37
C PRO A 166 -18.19 -6.26 -3.62
N ALA A 167 -17.46 -7.37 -3.41
CA ALA A 167 -16.06 -7.52 -3.77
C ALA A 167 -15.82 -8.07 -5.19
N THR A 168 -16.86 -8.23 -6.02
CA THR A 168 -16.70 -8.63 -7.43
C THR A 168 -16.22 -7.44 -8.25
N VAL A 169 -14.96 -7.49 -8.70
CA VAL A 169 -14.42 -6.54 -9.67
C VAL A 169 -15.09 -6.78 -11.02
N PHE A 170 -15.85 -5.79 -11.49
CA PHE A 170 -16.45 -5.80 -12.82
C PHE A 170 -15.57 -5.08 -13.83
N SER A 171 -15.57 -5.60 -15.05
CA SER A 171 -14.90 -5.00 -16.20
C SER A 171 -15.54 -3.69 -16.62
N LEU A 172 -14.72 -2.74 -17.09
CA LEU A 172 -15.21 -1.60 -17.85
C LEU A 172 -15.58 -2.08 -19.26
N ALA A 173 -16.86 -2.26 -19.54
CA ALA A 173 -17.36 -2.62 -20.86
C ALA A 173 -17.82 -1.36 -21.64
N MET A 174 -17.31 -1.15 -22.86
CA MET A 174 -17.56 0.09 -23.62
C MET A 174 -17.79 -0.13 -25.12
N GLN A 175 -18.43 0.84 -25.76
CA GLN A 175 -18.70 0.85 -27.21
C GLN A 175 -17.94 1.95 -27.98
N ASP A 176 -17.72 3.13 -27.39
CA ASP A 176 -17.05 4.26 -28.06
C ASP A 176 -16.37 5.21 -27.06
N VAL A 177 -15.36 5.96 -27.52
CA VAL A 177 -14.79 7.10 -26.79
C VAL A 177 -15.20 8.38 -27.52
N THR A 178 -15.96 9.25 -26.85
CA THR A 178 -16.48 10.46 -27.48
C THR A 178 -15.38 11.48 -27.75
N ASN A 179 -15.61 12.35 -28.74
CA ASN A 179 -14.62 13.30 -29.22
C ASN A 179 -14.54 14.62 -28.41
N GLN A 180 -15.28 14.77 -27.30
CA GLN A 180 -15.35 15.98 -26.48
C GLN A 180 -15.58 15.66 -24.99
N PRO A 181 -14.69 16.06 -24.06
CA PRO A 181 -13.34 16.60 -24.29
C PRO A 181 -12.43 15.60 -25.02
N ILE A 182 -11.26 16.07 -25.47
CA ILE A 182 -10.21 15.18 -26.00
C ILE A 182 -9.61 14.41 -24.82
N SER A 183 -9.29 13.12 -25.01
CA SER A 183 -8.68 12.31 -23.96
C SER A 183 -7.32 12.87 -23.50
N GLU A 184 -7.16 13.07 -22.20
CA GLU A 184 -5.92 13.54 -21.59
C GLU A 184 -5.19 12.36 -20.94
N TRP A 185 -3.90 12.19 -21.25
CA TRP A 185 -3.04 11.19 -20.60
C TRP A 185 -1.89 11.89 -19.89
N LEU A 186 -1.96 11.88 -18.56
CA LEU A 186 -1.11 12.68 -17.69
C LEU A 186 -0.30 11.81 -16.72
N ASP A 187 0.89 12.25 -16.35
CA ASP A 187 1.67 11.68 -15.25
C ASP A 187 1.16 12.14 -13.86
N GLY A 188 1.82 11.69 -12.79
CA GLY A 188 1.51 12.10 -11.42
C GLY A 188 1.72 13.58 -11.09
N GLU A 189 2.42 14.33 -11.94
CA GLU A 189 2.62 15.79 -11.83
C GLU A 189 1.62 16.58 -12.71
N SER A 190 0.71 15.89 -13.41
CA SER A 190 -0.21 16.43 -14.41
C SER A 190 0.45 16.91 -15.73
N ASN A 191 1.65 16.44 -16.07
CA ASN A 191 2.27 16.68 -17.37
C ASN A 191 1.73 15.70 -18.43
N PRO A 192 1.52 16.11 -19.70
CA PRO A 192 1.18 15.19 -20.79
C PRO A 192 2.30 14.19 -21.11
N ILE A 193 1.92 12.92 -21.35
CA ILE A 193 2.87 11.84 -21.67
C ILE A 193 3.01 11.67 -23.19
N ASP A 194 4.15 12.10 -23.74
CA ASP A 194 4.51 11.90 -25.15
C ASP A 194 5.29 10.59 -25.36
N LEU A 195 4.81 9.73 -26.27
CA LEU A 195 5.43 8.44 -26.58
C LEU A 195 6.54 8.57 -27.65
N PRO A 196 7.63 7.78 -27.56
CA PRO A 196 8.69 7.75 -28.57
C PRO A 196 8.20 7.46 -29.99
N GLY A 197 8.24 8.47 -30.86
CA GLY A 197 8.01 8.32 -32.30
C GLY A 197 9.15 7.57 -33.02
N GLY A 198 8.84 6.98 -34.18
CA GLY A 198 9.83 6.24 -34.96
C GLY A 198 9.26 5.59 -36.22
N ALA A 199 10.06 4.74 -36.87
CA ALA A 199 9.61 3.94 -38.02
C ALA A 199 8.62 2.83 -37.61
N GLN A 200 8.73 2.36 -36.37
CA GLN A 200 7.64 1.77 -35.59
C GLN A 200 7.61 2.57 -34.27
N PRO A 201 6.66 3.50 -34.08
CA PRO A 201 6.56 4.28 -32.84
C PRO A 201 6.12 3.38 -31.68
N ALA A 202 6.36 3.83 -30.45
CA ALA A 202 5.65 3.28 -29.30
C ALA A 202 4.15 3.66 -29.39
N SER A 203 3.26 2.84 -28.83
CA SER A 203 1.81 3.10 -28.86
C SER A 203 1.10 2.63 -27.60
N LEU A 204 0.13 3.42 -27.14
CA LEU A 204 -0.89 2.99 -26.18
C LEU A 204 -2.19 2.74 -26.94
N ARG A 205 -2.84 1.60 -26.69
CA ARG A 205 -4.12 1.22 -27.29
C ARG A 205 -5.11 0.86 -26.20
N MET A 206 -6.25 1.53 -26.19
CA MET A 206 -7.47 1.07 -25.55
C MET A 206 -8.20 0.21 -26.58
N GLU A 207 -8.32 -1.08 -26.30
CA GLU A 207 -8.94 -2.05 -27.18
C GLU A 207 -9.81 -3.00 -26.35
N THR A 208 -10.79 -3.64 -26.98
CA THR A 208 -11.59 -4.66 -26.33
C THR A 208 -10.84 -6.00 -26.24
N SER A 209 -11.41 -6.96 -25.51
CA SER A 209 -10.93 -8.33 -25.43
C SER A 209 -10.61 -8.99 -26.79
N ASN A 210 -11.43 -8.73 -27.82
CA ASN A 210 -11.24 -9.22 -29.19
C ASN A 210 -10.32 -8.34 -30.08
N ALA A 211 -9.65 -7.36 -29.48
CA ALA A 211 -8.78 -6.36 -30.11
C ALA A 211 -9.47 -5.39 -31.09
N ALA A 212 -10.79 -5.17 -30.96
CA ALA A 212 -11.42 -4.02 -31.60
C ALA A 212 -10.99 -2.73 -30.88
N LEU A 213 -10.55 -1.73 -31.64
CA LEU A 213 -9.99 -0.50 -31.08
C LEU A 213 -11.09 0.43 -30.55
N LEU A 214 -10.83 1.06 -29.41
CA LEU A 214 -11.64 2.16 -28.84
C LEU A 214 -10.87 3.49 -28.84
N LEU A 215 -9.55 3.48 -28.62
CA LEU A 215 -8.68 4.65 -28.72
C LEU A 215 -7.23 4.20 -28.94
N ALA A 216 -6.45 4.92 -29.75
CA ALA A 216 -4.99 4.78 -29.74
C ALA A 216 -4.28 6.14 -29.61
N LEU A 217 -3.12 6.10 -28.95
CA LEU A 217 -2.14 7.17 -28.87
C LEU A 217 -0.84 6.61 -29.46
N ASP A 218 -0.53 6.97 -30.71
CA ASP A 218 0.69 6.54 -31.40
C ASP A 218 1.78 7.63 -31.29
N GLY A 219 2.99 7.26 -30.87
CA GLY A 219 4.08 8.19 -30.55
C GLY A 219 4.63 8.98 -31.74
N ALA A 220 5.06 10.21 -31.49
CA ALA A 220 5.41 11.19 -32.53
C ALA A 220 6.68 12.00 -32.23
N SER A 221 6.95 13.03 -33.04
CA SER A 221 8.02 14.01 -32.82
C SER A 221 7.48 15.27 -32.12
N GLY A 222 6.82 15.07 -30.98
CA GLY A 222 5.87 15.97 -30.34
C GLY A 222 4.63 15.21 -29.86
N PRO A 223 3.48 15.88 -29.65
CA PRO A 223 2.26 15.28 -29.14
C PRO A 223 1.82 14.01 -29.86
N ASN A 224 1.39 13.00 -29.08
CA ASN A 224 0.87 11.73 -29.59
C ASN A 224 -0.18 11.92 -30.69
N GLN A 225 -0.14 11.07 -31.72
CA GLN A 225 -1.21 11.01 -32.71
C GLN A 225 -2.39 10.23 -32.14
N VAL A 226 -3.48 10.94 -31.85
CA VAL A 226 -4.74 10.35 -31.37
C VAL A 226 -5.49 9.74 -32.54
N VAL A 227 -5.81 8.45 -32.42
CA VAL A 227 -6.68 7.74 -33.36
C VAL A 227 -7.94 7.30 -32.60
N ASN A 228 -9.04 7.99 -32.86
CA ASN A 228 -10.37 7.60 -32.40
C ASN A 228 -11.13 6.95 -33.59
N PRO A 229 -11.58 5.68 -33.47
CA PRO A 229 -12.35 5.00 -34.52
C PRO A 229 -13.82 5.49 -34.53
N ALA A 230 -14.73 4.65 -35.02
CA ALA A 230 -16.18 4.84 -34.87
C ALA A 230 -16.72 3.82 -33.86
N PRO A 231 -17.90 4.05 -33.25
CA PRO A 231 -18.50 3.14 -32.29
C PRO A 231 -18.51 1.68 -32.72
N LEU A 232 -18.25 0.78 -31.77
CA LEU A 232 -18.37 -0.66 -31.94
C LEU A 232 -19.83 -1.10 -32.11
N ALA A 233 -20.04 -2.34 -32.55
CA ALA A 233 -21.38 -2.88 -32.81
C ALA A 233 -22.14 -3.34 -31.54
N ALA A 234 -21.43 -3.46 -30.41
CA ALA A 234 -21.93 -3.81 -29.07
C ALA A 234 -20.88 -3.33 -28.03
N HIS A 235 -21.18 -3.43 -26.74
CA HIS A 235 -20.17 -3.20 -25.70
C HIS A 235 -19.12 -4.32 -25.66
N GLY A 236 -17.92 -4.03 -25.15
CA GLY A 236 -16.87 -5.03 -24.95
C GLY A 236 -15.84 -4.63 -23.89
N ASP A 237 -15.27 -5.63 -23.22
CA ASP A 237 -14.36 -5.48 -22.09
C ASP A 237 -13.07 -4.75 -22.45
N VAL A 238 -12.80 -3.63 -21.79
CA VAL A 238 -11.65 -2.77 -22.06
C VAL A 238 -10.36 -3.33 -21.48
N ARG A 239 -9.32 -3.37 -22.32
CA ARG A 239 -7.93 -3.47 -21.90
C ARG A 239 -7.08 -2.33 -22.46
N ILE A 240 -6.07 -1.93 -21.69
CA ILE A 240 -5.00 -1.06 -22.17
C ILE A 240 -3.82 -1.94 -22.60
N LYS A 241 -3.24 -1.62 -23.76
CA LYS A 241 -2.04 -2.24 -24.30
C LYS A 241 -1.00 -1.16 -24.62
N LEU A 242 0.10 -1.15 -23.87
CA LEU A 242 1.26 -0.30 -24.13
C LEU A 242 2.33 -1.12 -24.85
N THR A 243 2.79 -0.67 -26.02
CA THR A 243 3.78 -1.36 -26.85
C THR A 243 4.97 -0.45 -27.12
N ALA A 244 6.19 -0.94 -26.84
CA ALA A 244 7.43 -0.24 -27.15
C ALA A 244 7.72 -0.30 -28.66
N GLY A 245 8.24 0.80 -29.21
CA GLY A 245 8.59 0.91 -30.63
C GLY A 245 9.94 0.29 -30.97
N THR A 246 10.65 0.89 -31.94
CA THR A 246 12.07 0.56 -32.22
C THR A 246 13.03 0.90 -31.08
N SER A 247 12.56 1.63 -30.08
CA SER A 247 13.26 1.99 -28.85
C SER A 247 12.44 1.47 -27.65
N GLY A 248 13.10 1.26 -26.51
CA GLY A 248 12.39 1.06 -25.25
C GLY A 248 11.57 2.29 -24.85
N VAL A 249 10.61 2.11 -23.94
CA VAL A 249 9.79 3.18 -23.38
C VAL A 249 9.69 3.03 -21.87
N ASN A 250 9.87 4.14 -21.16
CA ASN A 250 9.63 4.27 -19.73
C ASN A 250 8.46 5.24 -19.55
N VAL A 251 7.45 4.86 -18.77
CA VAL A 251 6.28 5.68 -18.46
C VAL A 251 6.06 5.65 -16.95
N ALA A 252 5.85 6.81 -16.34
CA ALA A 252 5.49 6.92 -14.93
C ALA A 252 4.07 6.41 -14.67
N ALA A 253 3.71 6.21 -13.39
CA ALA A 253 2.32 5.96 -13.02
C ALA A 253 1.45 7.15 -13.47
N SER A 254 0.41 6.85 -14.25
CA SER A 254 -0.29 7.84 -15.09
C SER A 254 -1.79 7.63 -15.14
N VAL A 255 -2.55 8.66 -15.51
CA VAL A 255 -4.02 8.61 -15.61
C VAL A 255 -4.45 8.98 -17.02
N LEU A 256 -5.24 8.11 -17.65
CA LEU A 256 -5.87 8.33 -18.94
C LEU A 256 -7.35 8.67 -18.73
N SER A 257 -7.73 9.92 -18.95
CA SER A 257 -9.11 10.42 -18.77
C SER A 257 -9.78 10.71 -20.11
N PHE A 258 -11.06 10.39 -20.23
CA PHE A 258 -11.85 10.52 -21.46
C PHE A 258 -13.36 10.57 -21.14
N THR A 259 -14.24 10.67 -22.14
CA THR A 259 -15.70 10.59 -21.95
C THR A 259 -16.30 9.50 -22.84
N ASP A 260 -17.10 8.61 -22.27
CA ASP A 260 -17.66 7.42 -22.93
C ASP A 260 -18.96 7.71 -23.73
N ASN A 261 -19.52 6.67 -24.35
CA ASN A 261 -20.77 6.75 -25.13
C ASN A 261 -22.03 7.11 -24.32
N SER A 262 -22.03 7.02 -22.98
CA SER A 262 -23.12 7.56 -22.15
C SER A 262 -22.93 9.04 -21.80
N GLY A 263 -21.79 9.63 -22.17
CA GLY A 263 -21.41 11.00 -21.78
C GLY A 263 -20.80 11.10 -20.38
N ALA A 264 -20.42 9.97 -19.77
CA ALA A 264 -19.76 9.95 -18.47
C ALA A 264 -18.24 10.10 -18.65
N THR A 265 -17.63 10.98 -17.86
CA THR A 265 -16.16 11.08 -17.79
C THR A 265 -15.61 9.89 -17.00
N ARG A 266 -14.67 9.17 -17.61
CA ARG A 266 -13.95 8.03 -17.03
C ARG A 266 -12.47 8.37 -16.91
N SER A 267 -11.79 7.69 -15.99
CA SER A 267 -10.33 7.73 -15.82
C SER A 267 -9.80 6.32 -15.64
N ILE A 268 -8.65 6.00 -16.24
CA ILE A 268 -7.98 4.70 -16.10
C ILE A 268 -6.61 4.92 -15.48
N TYR A 269 -6.32 4.20 -14.40
CA TYR A 269 -5.14 4.39 -13.57
C TYR A 269 -4.05 3.38 -13.93
N LEU A 270 -3.05 3.81 -14.69
CA LEU A 270 -1.97 2.96 -15.19
C LEU A 270 -0.77 2.96 -14.22
N PRO A 271 -0.11 1.80 -14.01
CA PRO A 271 1.13 1.72 -13.22
C PRO A 271 2.30 2.37 -13.97
N SER A 272 3.43 2.52 -13.28
CA SER A 272 4.72 2.77 -13.94
C SER A 272 5.15 1.56 -14.76
N VAL A 273 5.62 1.79 -15.99
CA VAL A 273 5.98 0.72 -16.93
C VAL A 273 7.31 1.04 -17.61
N SER A 274 8.28 0.13 -17.49
CA SER A 274 9.49 0.11 -18.33
C SER A 274 9.42 -1.07 -19.30
N LEU A 275 9.64 -0.81 -20.59
CA LEU A 275 9.62 -1.81 -21.65
C LEU A 275 10.86 -1.67 -22.54
N GLN A 276 11.51 -2.81 -22.79
CA GLN A 276 12.56 -2.92 -23.81
C GLN A 276 11.97 -2.80 -25.22
N ALA A 277 12.79 -2.47 -26.21
CA ALA A 277 12.32 -2.26 -27.60
C ALA A 277 11.53 -3.47 -28.14
N GLY A 278 10.33 -3.22 -28.68
CA GLY A 278 9.40 -4.25 -29.15
C GLY A 278 8.68 -5.07 -28.08
N ALA A 279 8.87 -4.80 -26.78
CA ALA A 279 8.09 -5.43 -25.71
C ALA A 279 6.71 -4.76 -25.55
N GLN A 280 5.79 -5.43 -24.84
CA GLN A 280 4.42 -4.95 -24.59
C GLN A 280 4.00 -5.23 -23.14
N ALA A 281 3.23 -4.31 -22.55
CA ALA A 281 2.48 -4.50 -21.32
C ALA A 281 0.97 -4.42 -21.64
N ILE A 282 0.17 -5.24 -20.96
CA ILE A 282 -1.28 -5.32 -21.15
C ILE A 282 -1.94 -5.28 -19.78
N PHE A 283 -3.05 -4.55 -19.67
CA PHE A 283 -3.82 -4.40 -18.44
C PHE A 283 -5.31 -4.49 -18.71
N TRP A 284 -6.03 -5.32 -17.96
CA TRP A 284 -7.50 -5.29 -17.92
C TRP A 284 -7.97 -4.12 -17.07
N VAL A 285 -9.11 -3.53 -17.44
CA VAL A 285 -9.64 -2.32 -16.80
C VAL A 285 -10.95 -2.66 -16.08
N ALA A 286 -11.01 -2.33 -14.79
CA ALA A 286 -12.22 -2.44 -14.00
C ALA A 286 -13.10 -1.17 -14.13
N GLY A 287 -14.38 -1.28 -13.80
CA GLY A 287 -15.37 -0.19 -13.97
C GLY A 287 -15.09 1.10 -13.19
N ASP A 288 -14.25 1.04 -12.15
CA ASP A 288 -13.75 2.18 -11.36
C ASP A 288 -12.49 2.84 -11.97
N GLY A 289 -11.93 2.25 -13.02
CA GLY A 289 -10.67 2.65 -13.64
C GLY A 289 -9.42 1.95 -13.13
N SER A 290 -9.53 1.08 -12.11
CA SER A 290 -8.40 0.26 -11.64
C SER A 290 -7.89 -0.65 -12.76
N THR A 291 -6.58 -0.87 -12.80
CA THR A 291 -5.93 -1.74 -13.80
C THR A 291 -5.35 -2.99 -13.17
N TYR A 292 -5.45 -4.10 -13.89
CA TYR A 292 -5.02 -5.44 -13.47
C TYR A 292 -4.12 -6.07 -14.54
N VAL A 293 -3.12 -6.86 -14.16
CA VAL A 293 -2.09 -7.38 -15.07
C VAL A 293 -2.70 -8.38 -16.05
N GLY A 294 -2.61 -8.08 -17.35
CA GLY A 294 -3.12 -8.93 -18.43
C GLY A 294 -2.01 -9.48 -19.33
N THR A 295 -2.37 -10.47 -20.16
CA THR A 295 -1.46 -11.11 -21.11
C THR A 295 -2.06 -11.15 -22.52
N ALA A 296 -1.19 -11.19 -23.54
CA ALA A 296 -1.61 -11.18 -24.94
C ALA A 296 -2.34 -12.46 -25.42
N ALA A 297 -2.52 -13.44 -24.54
CA ALA A 297 -3.24 -14.68 -24.82
C ALA A 297 -4.63 -14.74 -24.16
N GLN A 298 -4.98 -13.81 -23.27
CA GLN A 298 -6.30 -13.74 -22.65
C GLN A 298 -7.34 -13.12 -23.60
N THR A 299 -8.50 -13.77 -23.69
CA THR A 299 -9.70 -13.26 -24.38
C THR A 299 -10.79 -12.82 -23.41
N GLU A 300 -10.61 -13.02 -22.11
CA GLU A 300 -11.54 -12.64 -21.05
C GLU A 300 -10.79 -11.84 -19.97
N PRO A 301 -11.46 -10.93 -19.24
CA PRO A 301 -10.83 -10.20 -18.14
C PRO A 301 -10.27 -11.08 -17.02
N ASP A 302 -9.16 -10.64 -16.46
CA ASP A 302 -8.52 -11.26 -15.28
C ASP A 302 -8.20 -10.17 -14.26
N PHE A 303 -8.86 -10.24 -13.10
CA PHE A 303 -8.72 -9.30 -11.99
C PHE A 303 -8.00 -9.91 -10.79
N SER A 304 -7.25 -11.01 -10.99
CA SER A 304 -6.51 -11.70 -9.92
C SER A 304 -5.24 -10.97 -9.45
N GLN A 305 -4.62 -10.16 -10.31
CA GLN A 305 -3.41 -9.40 -10.00
C GLN A 305 -3.63 -7.90 -10.28
N LEU A 306 -3.87 -7.12 -9.23
CA LEU A 306 -3.93 -5.65 -9.32
C LEU A 306 -2.60 -5.09 -9.82
N ALA A 307 -2.66 -4.24 -10.85
CA ALA A 307 -1.52 -3.49 -11.38
C ALA A 307 -1.47 -2.07 -10.80
N ARG A 308 -2.62 -1.39 -10.71
CA ARG A 308 -2.79 -0.13 -9.97
C ARG A 308 -4.28 0.12 -9.65
N ALA A 309 -4.56 0.48 -8.40
CA ALA A 309 -5.90 0.90 -7.97
C ALA A 309 -6.27 2.30 -8.48
N SER A 310 -7.58 2.58 -8.53
CA SER A 310 -8.11 3.93 -8.64
C SER A 310 -7.67 4.82 -7.46
N ALA A 311 -7.63 6.13 -7.68
CA ALA A 311 -7.24 7.07 -6.63
C ALA A 311 -8.38 7.23 -5.62
N LEU A 312 -8.17 6.74 -4.39
CA LEU A 312 -9.08 7.00 -3.29
C LEU A 312 -9.03 8.49 -2.91
N PRO A 313 -10.16 9.11 -2.52
CA PRO A 313 -10.20 10.53 -2.18
C PRO A 313 -9.62 10.84 -0.79
N PHE A 314 -9.23 9.83 -0.03
CA PHE A 314 -8.50 9.95 1.24
C PHE A 314 -7.13 9.30 1.08
N VAL A 315 -6.11 9.95 1.63
CA VAL A 315 -4.73 9.45 1.64
C VAL A 315 -4.22 9.34 3.08
N ALA A 316 -3.43 8.32 3.36
CA ALA A 316 -2.61 8.31 4.56
C ALA A 316 -1.44 9.28 4.36
N ILE A 317 -1.18 10.12 5.36
CA ILE A 317 -0.09 11.10 5.34
C ILE A 317 1.18 10.52 5.97
N GLU A 318 1.03 9.60 6.92
CA GLU A 318 2.14 9.00 7.64
C GLU A 318 2.77 7.81 6.89
N PRO A 319 4.11 7.78 6.72
CA PRO A 319 4.80 6.70 6.03
C PRO A 319 4.58 5.32 6.67
N GLY A 320 4.31 4.31 5.83
CA GLY A 320 4.02 2.94 6.25
C GLY A 320 2.54 2.65 6.45
N TYR A 321 1.67 3.66 6.46
CA TYR A 321 0.22 3.47 6.39
C TYR A 321 -0.31 3.51 4.95
N ALA A 322 -1.42 2.82 4.71
CA ALA A 322 -2.16 2.86 3.46
C ALA A 322 -3.67 2.85 3.74
N ILE A 323 -4.45 3.37 2.80
CA ILE A 323 -5.93 3.32 2.84
C ILE A 323 -6.40 2.41 1.72
N ASP A 324 -7.35 1.53 2.05
CA ASP A 324 -8.08 0.70 1.09
C ASP A 324 -9.59 0.95 1.24
N GLU A 325 -10.35 0.86 0.16
CA GLU A 325 -11.81 0.77 0.22
C GLU A 325 -12.22 -0.63 0.72
N PHE A 326 -13.20 -0.71 1.62
CA PHE A 326 -13.66 -1.97 2.22
C PHE A 326 -15.10 -2.32 1.82
N ALA A 327 -15.99 -1.32 1.71
CA ALA A 327 -17.39 -1.49 1.33
C ALA A 327 -17.97 -0.19 0.78
N GLY A 328 -18.99 -0.28 -0.07
CA GLY A 328 -19.66 0.87 -0.69
C GLY A 328 -21.18 0.72 -0.80
N GLY A 329 -21.83 1.74 -1.36
CA GLY A 329 -23.29 1.76 -1.58
C GLY A 329 -24.10 2.35 -0.42
N PHE A 330 -23.46 2.99 0.57
CA PHE A 330 -24.14 3.55 1.74
C PHE A 330 -24.83 4.89 1.45
N GLN A 331 -25.85 5.23 2.25
CA GLN A 331 -26.55 6.51 2.25
C GLN A 331 -26.36 7.23 3.60
N LEU A 332 -25.57 8.31 3.63
CA LEU A 332 -25.28 9.08 4.87
C LEU A 332 -24.85 8.19 6.07
N PRO A 333 -23.82 7.34 5.96
CA PRO A 333 -23.37 6.46 7.04
C PRO A 333 -22.64 7.25 8.15
N VAL A 334 -23.18 7.29 9.36
CA VAL A 334 -22.69 8.15 10.46
C VAL A 334 -21.90 7.46 11.58
N ASN A 335 -22.11 6.16 11.82
CA ASN A 335 -21.36 5.36 12.79
C ASN A 335 -21.07 3.96 12.26
N ILE A 336 -20.00 3.34 12.77
CA ILE A 336 -19.62 1.94 12.58
C ILE A 336 -19.60 1.30 13.98
N GLU A 337 -20.15 0.10 14.12
CA GLU A 337 -20.03 -0.69 15.36
C GLU A 337 -19.68 -2.14 15.02
N PHE A 338 -18.56 -2.63 15.54
CA PHE A 338 -18.10 -4.00 15.29
C PHE A 338 -18.85 -5.00 16.17
N LEU A 339 -19.10 -6.20 15.64
CA LEU A 339 -19.50 -7.31 16.50
C LEU A 339 -18.31 -7.65 17.41
N PRO A 340 -18.48 -7.78 18.75
CA PRO A 340 -17.36 -8.06 19.66
C PRO A 340 -16.65 -9.41 19.42
N ASN A 341 -17.32 -10.35 18.76
CA ASN A 341 -16.78 -11.66 18.38
C ASN A 341 -17.27 -12.03 16.96
N PRO A 342 -16.72 -11.41 15.90
CA PRO A 342 -17.20 -11.58 14.53
C PRO A 342 -16.72 -12.91 13.95
N GLY A 343 -17.61 -13.65 13.29
CA GLY A 343 -17.29 -14.97 12.73
C GLY A 343 -16.12 -14.94 11.72
N PRO A 344 -15.35 -16.03 11.57
CA PRO A 344 -14.11 -16.04 10.78
C PRO A 344 -14.35 -16.14 9.25
N ASN A 345 -15.56 -16.46 8.80
CA ASN A 345 -15.85 -16.70 7.38
C ASN A 345 -16.22 -15.39 6.67
N ALA A 346 -15.98 -15.32 5.34
CA ALA A 346 -16.30 -14.13 4.54
C ALA A 346 -17.77 -13.68 4.65
N ASN A 347 -18.71 -14.62 4.80
CA ASN A 347 -20.14 -14.33 4.83
C ASN A 347 -20.70 -14.11 6.26
N ASP A 348 -19.84 -14.07 7.28
CA ASP A 348 -20.23 -13.76 8.66
C ASP A 348 -20.31 -12.24 8.86
N PRO A 349 -21.33 -11.71 9.58
CA PRO A 349 -21.36 -10.30 9.99
C PRO A 349 -20.09 -9.90 10.74
N LEU A 350 -19.55 -8.74 10.36
CA LEU A 350 -18.33 -8.15 10.93
C LEU A 350 -18.65 -6.87 11.71
N PHE A 351 -19.43 -5.96 11.12
CA PHE A 351 -19.88 -4.73 11.75
C PHE A 351 -21.26 -4.27 11.23
N TYR A 352 -21.90 -3.39 11.99
CA TYR A 352 -23.10 -2.66 11.62
C TYR A 352 -22.78 -1.20 11.30
N VAL A 353 -23.63 -0.58 10.48
CA VAL A 353 -23.49 0.82 10.06
C VAL A 353 -24.85 1.49 10.14
N THR A 354 -24.96 2.62 10.84
CA THR A 354 -26.17 3.44 10.85
C THR A 354 -26.14 4.45 9.70
N GLU A 355 -27.13 4.36 8.83
CA GLU A 355 -27.45 5.35 7.82
C GLU A 355 -28.45 6.35 8.41
N LEU A 356 -28.12 7.65 8.34
CA LEU A 356 -28.83 8.69 9.08
C LEU A 356 -30.35 8.69 8.86
N TYR A 357 -30.79 8.30 7.67
CA TYR A 357 -32.20 8.34 7.27
C TYR A 357 -33.01 7.09 7.70
N GLY A 358 -32.54 6.36 8.72
CA GLY A 358 -33.35 5.34 9.42
C GLY A 358 -33.10 3.91 8.99
N THR A 359 -31.96 3.63 8.38
CA THR A 359 -31.52 2.29 7.95
C THR A 359 -30.28 1.85 8.72
N ILE A 360 -30.20 0.57 9.07
CA ILE A 360 -28.99 -0.07 9.56
C ILE A 360 -28.54 -1.04 8.49
N LYS A 361 -27.30 -0.90 8.02
CA LYS A 361 -26.64 -1.90 7.19
C LYS A 361 -25.86 -2.87 8.06
N VAL A 362 -25.78 -4.13 7.64
CA VAL A 362 -24.80 -5.09 8.13
C VAL A 362 -23.73 -5.26 7.06
N VAL A 363 -22.48 -5.33 7.47
CA VAL A 363 -21.34 -5.60 6.59
C VAL A 363 -20.65 -6.87 7.06
N THR A 364 -20.44 -7.78 6.13
CA THR A 364 -19.78 -9.07 6.37
C THR A 364 -18.26 -8.97 6.25
N ARG A 365 -17.53 -9.98 6.72
CA ARG A 365 -16.05 -10.00 6.67
C ARG A 365 -15.49 -9.90 5.24
N GLY A 366 -16.21 -10.36 4.24
CA GLY A 366 -15.87 -10.23 2.82
C GLY A 366 -16.27 -8.89 2.18
N GLY A 367 -16.59 -7.87 2.98
CA GLY A 367 -17.05 -6.55 2.50
C GLY A 367 -18.49 -6.53 2.01
N ALA A 368 -19.23 -7.65 2.08
CA ALA A 368 -20.58 -7.73 1.54
C ALA A 368 -21.58 -6.98 2.42
N VAL A 369 -22.32 -6.02 1.84
CA VAL A 369 -23.28 -5.14 2.51
C VAL A 369 -24.72 -5.61 2.27
N SER A 370 -25.56 -5.61 3.30
CA SER A 370 -27.02 -5.75 3.18
C SER A 370 -27.77 -4.95 4.25
N THR A 371 -29.10 -4.85 4.14
CA THR A 371 -29.94 -4.12 5.11
C THR A 371 -30.29 -5.01 6.30
N TYR A 372 -29.86 -4.61 7.50
CA TYR A 372 -30.22 -5.26 8.78
C TYR A 372 -31.61 -4.83 9.28
N ALA A 373 -31.90 -3.53 9.17
CA ALA A 373 -33.19 -2.92 9.52
C ALA A 373 -33.39 -1.64 8.70
N THR A 374 -34.64 -1.25 8.43
CA THR A 374 -34.97 0.04 7.78
C THR A 374 -36.35 0.52 8.23
N GLY A 375 -36.72 1.75 7.88
CA GLY A 375 -37.98 2.38 8.30
C GLY A 375 -38.03 2.70 9.81
N LEU A 376 -36.88 2.91 10.45
CA LEU A 376 -36.81 3.14 11.91
C LEU A 376 -37.30 4.54 12.32
N LEU A 377 -37.20 5.51 11.41
CA LEU A 377 -37.81 6.84 11.53
C LEU A 377 -39.28 6.80 11.11
N ASN A 378 -40.13 7.55 11.82
CA ASN A 378 -41.54 7.70 11.43
C ASN A 378 -41.81 8.97 10.60
N PHE A 379 -40.79 9.79 10.34
CA PHE A 379 -40.82 11.02 9.56
C PHE A 379 -39.77 10.96 8.46
N ASN A 380 -39.89 11.83 7.45
CA ASN A 380 -38.91 11.90 6.36
C ASN A 380 -37.87 13.02 6.62
N PRO A 381 -36.59 12.72 6.87
CA PRO A 381 -35.55 13.71 7.11
C PRO A 381 -35.05 14.41 5.81
N THR A 382 -35.93 14.72 4.85
CA THR A 382 -35.61 15.44 3.59
C THR A 382 -35.28 16.93 3.79
N GLY A 383 -34.61 17.26 4.88
CA GLY A 383 -34.11 18.60 5.15
C GLY A 383 -32.97 18.99 4.20
N ASN A 384 -32.82 20.29 3.92
CA ASN A 384 -31.64 20.78 3.21
C ASN A 384 -30.37 20.47 4.04
N PHE A 385 -29.41 19.80 3.40
CA PHE A 385 -28.10 19.52 3.97
C PHE A 385 -27.07 20.54 3.43
N PRO A 386 -26.31 21.25 4.27
CA PRO A 386 -26.31 21.24 5.75
C PRO A 386 -27.48 22.05 6.32
N GLY A 387 -27.96 21.67 7.51
CA GLY A 387 -29.11 22.29 8.16
C GLY A 387 -29.83 21.31 9.08
N THR A 388 -31.11 21.02 8.79
CA THR A 388 -31.90 19.97 9.47
C THR A 388 -31.34 18.55 9.27
N GLY A 389 -30.39 18.37 8.35
CA GLY A 389 -29.72 17.10 8.05
C GLY A 389 -28.81 16.54 9.14
N GLU A 390 -28.82 17.05 10.38
CA GLU A 390 -28.32 16.28 11.53
C GLU A 390 -29.36 15.28 12.06
N GLN A 391 -30.65 15.49 11.81
CA GLN A 391 -31.72 14.73 12.44
C GLN A 391 -31.92 13.33 11.84
N GLY A 392 -31.96 12.29 12.68
CA GLY A 392 -32.28 10.94 12.21
C GLY A 392 -31.91 9.81 13.18
N LEU A 393 -31.29 8.76 12.62
CA LEU A 393 -30.69 7.62 13.31
C LEU A 393 -29.18 7.86 13.46
N ALA A 394 -28.64 7.75 14.68
CA ALA A 394 -27.26 8.14 14.95
C ALA A 394 -26.45 7.03 15.66
N GLY A 395 -26.39 7.06 16.99
CA GLY A 395 -25.56 6.15 17.77
C GLY A 395 -26.02 4.70 17.69
N ILE A 396 -25.04 3.79 17.74
CA ILE A 396 -25.20 2.34 17.70
C ILE A 396 -24.20 1.67 18.65
N VAL A 397 -24.62 0.60 19.31
CA VAL A 397 -23.75 -0.29 20.11
C VAL A 397 -24.30 -1.72 20.09
N VAL A 398 -23.43 -2.73 20.07
CA VAL A 398 -23.82 -4.16 20.15
C VAL A 398 -23.69 -4.65 21.58
N GLU A 399 -24.76 -5.22 22.14
CA GLU A 399 -24.74 -5.84 23.46
C GLU A 399 -23.95 -7.16 23.44
N PRO A 400 -22.77 -7.27 24.10
CA PRO A 400 -21.89 -8.43 23.93
C PRO A 400 -22.46 -9.75 24.47
N ALA A 401 -23.49 -9.69 25.32
CA ALA A 401 -24.12 -10.85 25.94
C ALA A 401 -25.22 -11.49 25.07
N THR A 402 -25.84 -10.72 24.16
CA THR A 402 -26.98 -11.16 23.34
C THR A 402 -26.72 -11.06 21.84
N GLY A 403 -25.81 -10.17 21.41
CA GLY A 403 -25.67 -9.76 20.02
C GLY A 403 -26.75 -8.77 19.57
N ASP A 404 -27.54 -8.23 20.49
CA ASP A 404 -28.59 -7.26 20.15
C ASP A 404 -27.99 -5.91 19.76
N VAL A 405 -28.56 -5.31 18.71
CA VAL A 405 -28.15 -4.00 18.22
C VAL A 405 -29.00 -2.94 18.94
N ILE A 406 -28.35 -2.07 19.71
CA ILE A 406 -29.00 -0.94 20.41
C ILE A 406 -28.69 0.33 19.64
N VAL A 407 -29.71 1.13 19.29
CA VAL A 407 -29.55 2.38 18.52
C VAL A 407 -30.36 3.54 19.08
N SER A 408 -29.81 4.75 18.90
CA SER A 408 -30.45 6.02 19.23
C SER A 408 -30.96 6.73 17.98
N LEU A 409 -32.17 7.26 18.04
CA LEU A 409 -32.79 7.98 16.93
C LEU A 409 -33.85 8.99 17.39
N LEU A 410 -34.22 9.89 16.50
CA LEU A 410 -35.39 10.75 16.66
C LEU A 410 -36.68 10.10 16.15
N TYR A 411 -37.81 10.63 16.59
CA TYR A 411 -39.12 10.41 15.98
C TYR A 411 -39.96 11.70 16.06
N SER A 412 -40.80 11.94 15.06
CA SER A 412 -41.75 13.06 15.08
C SER A 412 -42.97 12.72 15.94
N SER A 413 -43.41 13.67 16.75
CA SER A 413 -44.64 13.52 17.54
C SER A 413 -45.92 13.47 16.68
N ASN A 414 -45.86 14.00 15.45
CA ASN A 414 -46.95 13.93 14.48
C ASN A 414 -46.36 13.96 13.05
N PRO A 415 -46.05 12.80 12.42
CA PRO A 415 -45.37 12.76 11.12
C PRO A 415 -46.22 13.23 9.92
N ALA A 416 -47.46 13.66 10.15
CA ALA A 416 -48.29 14.34 9.16
C ALA A 416 -48.17 15.88 9.21
N ASP A 417 -47.27 16.42 10.04
CA ASP A 417 -47.02 17.84 10.25
C ASP A 417 -45.50 18.09 10.36
N GLU A 418 -44.92 18.76 9.36
CA GLU A 418 -43.48 19.04 9.28
C GLU A 418 -42.99 20.02 10.36
N LEU A 419 -43.90 20.65 11.11
CA LEU A 419 -43.59 21.52 12.25
C LEU A 419 -43.77 20.81 13.61
N ALA A 420 -44.11 19.52 13.63
CA ALA A 420 -44.29 18.78 14.87
C ALA A 420 -42.94 18.53 15.58
N PRO A 421 -42.87 18.70 16.91
CA PRO A 421 -41.62 18.51 17.65
C PRO A 421 -41.09 17.08 17.52
N HIS A 422 -39.77 16.97 17.33
CA HIS A 422 -39.06 15.70 17.29
C HIS A 422 -38.53 15.36 18.69
N TYR A 423 -38.65 14.10 19.09
CA TYR A 423 -38.18 13.60 20.39
C TYR A 423 -37.18 12.45 20.19
N PRO A 424 -36.18 12.29 21.08
CA PRO A 424 -35.23 11.19 20.99
C PRO A 424 -35.77 9.92 21.68
N LYS A 425 -35.27 8.77 21.23
CA LYS A 425 -35.52 7.46 21.85
C LYS A 425 -34.31 6.54 21.65
N VAL A 426 -34.19 5.53 22.50
CA VAL A 426 -33.25 4.41 22.29
C VAL A 426 -34.06 3.13 22.14
N ILE A 427 -33.73 2.32 21.13
CA ILE A 427 -34.37 1.02 20.85
C ILE A 427 -33.34 -0.11 20.84
N ARG A 428 -33.79 -1.33 21.18
CA ARG A 428 -33.05 -2.59 21.00
C ARG A 428 -33.67 -3.38 19.85
N LEU A 429 -32.83 -3.89 18.96
CA LEU A 429 -33.16 -4.74 17.82
C LEU A 429 -32.50 -6.12 18.00
N HIS A 430 -33.32 -7.16 18.14
CA HIS A 430 -32.85 -8.54 18.30
C HIS A 430 -32.90 -9.30 16.96
N SER A 431 -31.89 -10.12 16.68
CA SER A 431 -31.75 -10.91 15.46
C SER A 431 -31.82 -12.42 15.73
N THR A 432 -32.52 -13.16 14.85
CA THR A 432 -32.68 -14.63 14.94
C THR A 432 -31.98 -15.39 13.82
N ASP A 433 -31.33 -14.71 12.87
CA ASP A 433 -30.67 -15.30 11.69
C ASP A 433 -29.13 -15.20 11.73
N GLY A 434 -28.59 -14.98 12.94
CA GLY A 434 -27.17 -14.82 13.20
C GLY A 434 -26.66 -13.41 12.86
N GLY A 435 -27.47 -12.37 13.11
CA GLY A 435 -27.08 -10.97 13.01
C GLY A 435 -27.26 -10.36 11.62
N ARG A 436 -28.03 -10.98 10.71
CA ARG A 436 -28.20 -10.50 9.33
C ARG A 436 -29.43 -9.61 9.17
N THR A 437 -30.52 -9.90 9.88
CA THR A 437 -31.72 -9.06 9.93
C THR A 437 -32.26 -8.91 11.35
N ALA A 438 -32.93 -7.79 11.63
CA ALA A 438 -33.66 -7.55 12.87
C ALA A 438 -35.02 -8.29 12.84
N ALA A 439 -35.21 -9.22 13.78
CA ALA A 439 -36.44 -10.01 13.92
C ALA A 439 -37.47 -9.36 14.86
N THR A 440 -37.02 -8.60 15.87
CA THR A 440 -37.91 -7.85 16.77
C THR A 440 -37.30 -6.52 17.21
N GLN A 441 -38.16 -5.55 17.52
CA GLN A 441 -37.80 -4.23 18.04
C GLN A 441 -38.47 -3.99 19.40
N SER A 442 -37.75 -3.35 20.32
CA SER A 442 -38.28 -2.88 21.61
C SER A 442 -37.69 -1.50 21.97
N THR A 443 -38.39 -0.70 22.76
CA THR A 443 -37.89 0.58 23.27
C THR A 443 -37.16 0.35 24.59
N ILE A 444 -35.95 0.87 24.72
CA ILE A 444 -35.20 0.96 25.99
C ILE A 444 -35.68 2.19 26.77
N ILE A 445 -35.65 3.36 26.14
CA ILE A 445 -36.16 4.60 26.73
C ILE A 445 -36.82 5.47 25.65
N ASP A 446 -37.98 6.02 25.99
CA ASP A 446 -38.71 7.04 25.24
C ASP A 446 -38.58 8.36 26.00
N MET A 447 -38.06 9.41 25.34
CA MET A 447 -37.82 10.72 25.94
C MET A 447 -38.80 11.77 25.40
N ALA A 448 -40.05 11.36 25.15
CA ALA A 448 -41.18 12.22 24.83
C ALA A 448 -41.23 13.49 25.71
N GLY A 449 -41.11 14.65 25.08
CA GLY A 449 -41.05 15.97 25.74
C GLY A 449 -39.66 16.61 25.76
N GLU A 450 -38.58 15.84 25.55
CA GLU A 450 -37.23 16.37 25.32
C GLU A 450 -37.10 16.83 23.86
N GLU A 451 -37.85 17.88 23.49
CA GLU A 451 -37.92 18.42 22.12
C GLU A 451 -36.53 18.69 21.53
N GLN A 452 -36.32 18.31 20.26
CA GLN A 452 -35.05 18.50 19.56
C GLN A 452 -35.21 19.55 18.46
N GLY A 453 -34.37 20.58 18.50
CA GLY A 453 -34.23 21.56 17.42
C GLY A 453 -33.52 20.99 16.20
N GLN A 454 -33.14 21.89 15.28
CA GLN A 454 -32.59 21.57 13.96
C GLN A 454 -31.31 20.71 13.96
N SER A 455 -30.58 20.69 15.07
CA SER A 455 -29.21 20.21 15.23
C SER A 455 -28.96 19.95 16.73
N HIS A 456 -27.85 19.31 17.08
CA HIS A 456 -27.47 18.88 18.44
C HIS A 456 -28.41 17.82 19.05
N GLN A 457 -28.70 16.77 18.29
CA GLN A 457 -29.59 15.67 18.68
C GLN A 457 -28.94 14.64 19.64
N ILE A 458 -29.64 13.52 19.87
CA ILE A 458 -29.05 12.28 20.40
C ILE A 458 -28.06 11.69 19.38
N SER A 459 -26.84 11.35 19.81
CA SER A 459 -25.69 11.25 18.90
C SER A 459 -24.94 9.91 18.95
N HIS A 460 -24.44 9.51 20.12
CA HIS A 460 -23.56 8.36 20.30
C HIS A 460 -23.99 7.48 21.48
N LEU A 461 -23.68 6.18 21.37
CA LEU A 461 -23.95 5.15 22.37
C LEU A 461 -22.68 4.35 22.66
N SER A 462 -22.46 4.01 23.93
CA SER A 462 -21.46 3.00 24.31
C SER A 462 -21.94 2.18 25.52
N ILE A 463 -21.41 0.97 25.67
CA ILE A 463 -21.57 0.18 26.89
C ILE A 463 -20.28 0.33 27.70
N GLY A 464 -20.38 0.88 28.90
CA GLY A 464 -19.22 1.11 29.76
C GLY A 464 -18.69 -0.17 30.42
N PRO A 465 -17.48 -0.14 31.01
CA PRO A 465 -16.89 -1.27 31.73
C PRO A 465 -17.68 -1.69 33.00
N ASP A 466 -18.68 -0.90 33.39
CA ASP A 466 -19.66 -1.19 34.45
C ASP A 466 -20.94 -1.89 33.94
N GLY A 467 -21.01 -2.20 32.64
CA GLY A 467 -22.16 -2.84 31.99
C GLY A 467 -23.38 -1.93 31.88
N LYS A 468 -23.21 -0.60 31.91
CA LYS A 468 -24.29 0.38 31.70
C LYS A 468 -24.26 0.91 30.27
N LEU A 469 -25.44 1.26 29.76
CA LEU A 469 -25.57 2.02 28.51
C LEU A 469 -25.32 3.50 28.82
N TYR A 470 -24.39 4.11 28.09
CA TYR A 470 -24.13 5.53 28.07
C TYR A 470 -24.72 6.13 26.79
N VAL A 471 -25.36 7.29 26.91
CA VAL A 471 -26.07 7.96 25.82
C VAL A 471 -25.63 9.42 25.75
N HIS A 472 -25.06 9.82 24.62
CA HIS A 472 -24.69 11.21 24.36
C HIS A 472 -25.90 11.98 23.82
N MET A 473 -26.18 13.14 24.41
CA MET A 473 -27.33 13.97 24.06
C MET A 473 -26.91 15.44 23.96
N GLY A 474 -26.99 16.00 22.76
CA GLY A 474 -26.78 17.44 22.54
C GLY A 474 -27.85 18.31 23.21
N ASP A 475 -27.62 19.63 23.20
CA ASP A 475 -28.51 20.62 23.82
C ASP A 475 -29.83 20.81 23.05
N GLY A 476 -30.08 20.05 21.97
CA GLY A 476 -31.25 20.15 21.09
C GLY A 476 -31.42 21.53 20.45
N PHE A 477 -30.32 22.26 20.25
CA PHE A 477 -30.26 23.66 19.81
C PHE A 477 -30.80 24.70 20.84
N ASP A 478 -30.79 24.37 22.14
CA ASP A 478 -31.05 25.33 23.24
C ASP A 478 -30.00 25.21 24.37
N PRO A 479 -29.02 26.13 24.41
CA PRO A 479 -27.97 26.19 25.44
C PRO A 479 -28.47 26.36 26.88
N SER A 480 -29.75 26.70 27.11
CA SER A 480 -30.33 26.77 28.45
C SER A 480 -30.56 25.37 29.06
N THR A 481 -30.59 24.33 28.24
CA THR A 481 -30.80 22.94 28.69
C THR A 481 -29.54 22.30 29.29
N SER A 482 -28.35 22.61 28.75
CA SER A 482 -27.08 21.96 29.12
C SER A 482 -26.79 21.99 30.63
N LEU A 483 -26.99 23.13 31.28
CA LEU A 483 -26.81 23.31 32.73
C LEU A 483 -28.06 23.03 33.57
N ASN A 484 -29.20 22.74 32.94
CA ASN A 484 -30.45 22.42 33.62
C ASN A 484 -30.55 20.89 33.87
N LEU A 485 -30.65 20.47 35.13
CA LEU A 485 -30.76 19.05 35.51
C LEU A 485 -32.20 18.50 35.39
N ASN A 486 -33.19 19.33 35.07
CA ASN A 486 -34.59 18.91 34.86
C ASN A 486 -34.87 18.47 33.41
N THR A 487 -33.84 18.30 32.58
CA THR A 487 -33.89 17.87 31.18
C THR A 487 -32.68 17.01 30.86
N MET A 488 -32.87 16.04 29.97
CA MET A 488 -31.84 15.13 29.47
C MET A 488 -30.95 15.76 28.37
N ARG A 489 -31.27 16.96 27.86
CA ARG A 489 -30.54 17.65 26.79
C ARG A 489 -29.24 18.30 27.26
N GLY A 490 -28.17 18.20 26.47
CA GLY A 490 -26.82 18.71 26.78
C GLY A 490 -26.11 17.92 27.88
N LYS A 491 -26.19 16.58 27.82
CA LYS A 491 -25.79 15.61 28.85
C LYS A 491 -25.07 14.41 28.26
N ILE A 492 -24.30 13.72 29.10
CA ILE A 492 -24.08 12.28 28.98
C ILE A 492 -25.01 11.60 29.99
N LEU A 493 -25.88 10.71 29.51
CA LEU A 493 -26.80 9.91 30.32
C LEU A 493 -26.22 8.52 30.57
N ARG A 494 -26.63 7.85 31.65
CA ARG A 494 -26.23 6.49 32.01
C ARG A 494 -27.41 5.69 32.57
N MET A 495 -27.64 4.49 32.04
CA MET A 495 -28.78 3.63 32.40
C MET A 495 -28.43 2.15 32.36
N ASN A 496 -29.25 1.32 33.00
CA ASN A 496 -29.19 -0.12 32.85
C ASN A 496 -29.61 -0.52 31.43
N LEU A 497 -29.20 -1.72 30.97
CA LEU A 497 -29.55 -2.26 29.65
C LEU A 497 -31.06 -2.58 29.46
N ASP A 498 -31.87 -2.43 30.51
CA ASP A 498 -33.35 -2.49 30.47
C ASP A 498 -34.02 -1.09 30.39
N GLY A 499 -33.22 -0.02 30.31
CA GLY A 499 -33.67 1.37 30.25
C GLY A 499 -33.91 2.02 31.61
N THR A 500 -33.77 1.30 32.73
CA THR A 500 -33.95 1.90 34.06
C THR A 500 -32.76 2.77 34.47
N ALA A 501 -33.03 3.92 35.11
CA ALA A 501 -32.02 4.80 35.67
C ALA A 501 -31.07 4.03 36.63
N ALA A 502 -29.76 4.23 36.49
CA ALA A 502 -28.78 3.54 37.30
C ALA A 502 -28.73 4.17 38.71
N THR A 503 -28.95 3.37 39.76
CA THR A 503 -29.16 3.83 41.15
C THR A 503 -27.91 4.44 41.81
N ASP A 504 -26.77 4.34 41.14
CA ASP A 504 -25.45 4.89 41.49
C ASP A 504 -25.08 6.13 40.64
N ASN A 505 -26.01 6.66 39.83
CA ASN A 505 -25.81 7.93 39.12
C ASN A 505 -25.68 9.12 40.10
N PRO A 506 -24.84 10.13 39.78
CA PRO A 506 -24.51 11.25 40.68
C PRO A 506 -25.70 12.07 41.22
N PHE A 507 -26.82 12.09 40.51
CA PHE A 507 -28.01 12.90 40.83
C PHE A 507 -29.26 12.05 41.10
N TYR A 508 -29.11 10.73 41.28
CA TYR A 508 -30.21 9.79 41.55
C TYR A 508 -30.83 10.00 42.94
N ASP A 509 -32.17 10.06 43.03
CA ASP A 509 -32.90 10.12 44.30
C ASP A 509 -34.07 9.14 44.34
N ALA A 510 -33.93 8.06 45.13
CA ALA A 510 -34.99 7.07 45.33
C ALA A 510 -36.31 7.63 45.95
N ASN A 511 -36.32 8.88 46.43
CA ASN A 511 -37.43 9.45 47.20
C ASN A 511 -38.32 10.42 46.40
N ASN A 512 -37.87 10.97 45.26
CA ASN A 512 -38.63 11.92 44.45
C ASN A 512 -39.41 11.25 43.29
N GLY A 513 -38.96 10.08 42.85
CA GLY A 513 -39.49 9.37 41.68
C GLY A 513 -38.74 9.73 40.41
N VAL A 514 -38.54 8.74 39.53
CA VAL A 514 -37.63 8.84 38.37
C VAL A 514 -37.91 10.07 37.51
N SER A 515 -36.89 10.91 37.38
CA SER A 515 -36.86 12.18 36.66
C SER A 515 -35.72 12.21 35.64
N ALA A 516 -35.55 13.33 34.92
CA ALA A 516 -34.39 13.51 34.04
C ALA A 516 -33.05 13.43 34.80
N ALA A 517 -32.99 13.95 36.04
CA ALA A 517 -31.76 14.00 36.83
C ALA A 517 -31.20 12.60 37.13
N ASP A 518 -32.08 11.63 37.39
CA ASP A 518 -31.72 10.25 37.73
C ASP A 518 -30.94 9.52 36.63
N TYR A 519 -30.99 10.00 35.38
CA TYR A 519 -30.23 9.47 34.25
C TYR A 519 -28.91 10.21 33.99
N ILE A 520 -28.68 11.39 34.56
CA ILE A 520 -27.51 12.23 34.24
C ILE A 520 -26.25 11.61 34.86
N TYR A 521 -25.27 11.30 34.00
CA TYR A 521 -23.91 10.97 34.41
C TYR A 521 -23.02 12.21 34.43
N ALA A 522 -23.10 13.04 33.37
CA ALA A 522 -22.38 14.31 33.26
C ALA A 522 -23.23 15.34 32.50
N TYR A 523 -22.97 16.64 32.70
CA TYR A 523 -23.79 17.72 32.14
C TYR A 523 -22.97 18.94 31.71
N GLY A 524 -23.60 19.86 30.96
CA GLY A 524 -22.93 21.07 30.48
C GLY A 524 -22.22 20.90 29.13
N PHE A 525 -22.74 20.02 28.26
CA PHE A 525 -22.29 19.84 26.87
C PHE A 525 -23.20 20.63 25.90
N ARG A 526 -22.68 20.98 24.72
CA ARG A 526 -23.42 21.54 23.59
C ARG A 526 -23.84 20.45 22.62
N ASN A 527 -22.89 19.70 22.06
CA ASN A 527 -23.17 18.66 21.05
C ASN A 527 -22.10 17.56 21.07
N PRO A 528 -22.11 16.66 22.08
CA PRO A 528 -21.15 15.58 22.24
C PRO A 528 -21.42 14.51 21.17
N PHE A 529 -20.74 14.63 20.03
CA PHE A 529 -21.08 13.86 18.83
C PHE A 529 -20.62 12.39 18.93
N GLY A 530 -19.46 12.15 19.52
CA GLY A 530 -18.85 10.83 19.63
C GLY A 530 -18.07 10.64 20.93
N GLY A 531 -17.72 9.40 21.22
CA GLY A 531 -16.95 9.02 22.40
C GLY A 531 -16.44 7.59 22.33
N ALA A 532 -15.52 7.25 23.23
CA ALA A 532 -15.02 5.89 23.41
C ALA A 532 -14.43 5.71 24.81
N TRP A 533 -14.36 4.46 25.25
CA TRP A 533 -13.73 4.10 26.51
C TRP A 533 -12.24 3.80 26.29
N ARG A 534 -11.40 4.38 27.14
CA ARG A 534 -9.98 4.04 27.22
C ARG A 534 -9.80 2.95 28.27
N ALA A 535 -9.34 1.76 27.86
CA ALA A 535 -9.19 0.64 28.78
C ALA A 535 -8.08 0.86 29.82
N ALA A 536 -7.01 1.56 29.45
CA ALA A 536 -5.84 1.80 30.30
C ALA A 536 -6.13 2.61 31.58
N ASP A 537 -7.12 3.52 31.55
CA ASP A 537 -7.53 4.33 32.70
C ASP A 537 -9.00 4.14 33.13
N GLY A 538 -9.78 3.38 32.35
CA GLY A 538 -11.20 3.08 32.60
C GLY A 538 -12.14 4.27 32.41
N LYS A 539 -11.76 5.28 31.61
CA LYS A 539 -12.53 6.51 31.39
C LYS A 539 -13.26 6.52 30.05
N LEU A 540 -14.37 7.25 30.00
CA LEU A 540 -15.00 7.70 28.76
C LEU A 540 -14.33 9.00 28.31
N TYR A 541 -13.98 9.10 27.05
CA TYR A 541 -13.57 10.33 26.38
C TYR A 541 -14.65 10.73 25.37
N GLU A 542 -14.85 12.03 25.13
CA GLU A 542 -15.83 12.56 24.20
C GLU A 542 -15.27 13.70 23.35
N VAL A 543 -15.83 13.89 22.15
CA VAL A 543 -15.63 15.08 21.32
C VAL A 543 -16.95 15.76 21.03
N GLU A 544 -16.95 17.09 21.15
CA GLU A 544 -18.12 17.92 20.88
C GLU A 544 -17.84 19.14 20.02
N ASN A 545 -18.84 19.52 19.23
CA ASN A 545 -18.79 20.70 18.37
C ASN A 545 -19.24 21.93 19.16
N GLY A 546 -18.48 23.02 19.08
CA GLY A 546 -18.81 24.31 19.67
C GLY A 546 -19.46 25.30 18.70
N PRO A 547 -19.67 26.56 19.12
CA PRO A 547 -20.08 27.65 18.22
C PRO A 547 -18.99 28.03 17.20
N THR A 548 -17.74 28.22 17.66
CA THR A 548 -16.54 28.47 16.84
C THR A 548 -15.27 27.79 17.39
N ARG A 549 -15.35 27.11 18.55
CA ARG A 549 -14.30 26.30 19.19
C ARG A 549 -14.84 24.94 19.62
N ASP A 550 -14.24 23.85 19.15
CA ASP A 550 -14.62 22.48 19.53
C ASP A 550 -13.81 21.96 20.73
N ARG A 551 -14.28 20.89 21.40
CA ARG A 551 -13.66 20.30 22.60
C ARG A 551 -13.42 18.80 22.46
N LEU A 552 -12.28 18.33 22.98
CA LEU A 552 -12.01 16.96 23.39
C LEU A 552 -11.91 16.95 24.92
N ALA A 553 -12.64 16.07 25.60
CA ALA A 553 -12.61 15.96 27.06
C ALA A 553 -12.71 14.52 27.56
N GLN A 554 -12.31 14.33 28.83
CA GLN A 554 -12.49 13.08 29.56
C GLN A 554 -13.70 13.22 30.50
N VAL A 555 -14.73 12.39 30.29
CA VAL A 555 -16.01 12.43 30.99
C VAL A 555 -15.90 11.80 32.38
N VAL A 556 -16.35 12.52 33.41
CA VAL A 556 -16.39 12.03 34.80
C VAL A 556 -17.78 12.12 35.42
N ALA A 557 -18.08 11.18 36.32
CA ALA A 557 -19.32 11.14 37.08
C ALA A 557 -19.56 12.45 37.86
N GLY A 558 -20.64 13.14 37.53
CA GLY A 558 -21.04 14.42 38.13
C GLY A 558 -20.34 15.65 37.54
N GLY A 559 -19.53 15.46 36.48
CA GLY A 559 -18.79 16.53 35.82
C GLY A 559 -19.71 17.59 35.18
N ASN A 560 -19.25 18.84 35.24
CA ASN A 560 -19.96 20.01 34.73
C ASN A 560 -19.11 20.72 33.68
N TYR A 561 -19.33 20.38 32.41
CA TYR A 561 -18.56 20.84 31.26
C TYR A 561 -18.95 22.27 30.82
N GLY A 562 -19.78 22.94 31.63
CA GLY A 562 -19.87 24.40 31.71
C GLY A 562 -20.63 25.11 30.59
N TYR A 563 -21.01 24.42 29.51
CA TYR A 563 -21.54 25.08 28.32
C TYR A 563 -22.79 25.92 28.60
N ASN A 564 -22.73 27.17 28.17
CA ASN A 564 -23.74 28.20 28.45
C ASN A 564 -24.12 29.05 27.23
N GLY A 565 -23.80 28.58 26.01
CA GLY A 565 -24.00 29.33 24.77
C GLY A 565 -22.78 30.15 24.32
N THR A 566 -21.58 29.92 24.86
CA THR A 566 -20.36 30.69 24.52
C THR A 566 -19.14 29.83 24.27
N ASP A 567 -18.26 30.25 23.35
CA ASP A 567 -16.98 29.56 23.07
C ASP A 567 -16.04 29.49 24.29
N GLU A 568 -16.12 30.47 25.20
CA GLU A 568 -15.33 30.47 26.43
C GLU A 568 -15.70 29.29 27.34
N SER A 569 -16.99 28.89 27.34
CA SER A 569 -17.45 27.75 28.15
C SER A 569 -16.96 26.39 27.64
N MET A 570 -16.57 26.29 26.36
CA MET A 570 -15.95 25.10 25.76
C MET A 570 -14.50 24.85 26.27
N LEU A 571 -13.92 25.78 27.03
CA LEU A 571 -12.62 25.60 27.70
C LEU A 571 -12.72 24.81 29.02
N THR A 572 -13.92 24.59 29.54
CA THR A 572 -14.14 23.89 30.83
C THR A 572 -13.75 22.41 30.70
N ASP A 573 -12.83 21.94 31.54
CA ASP A 573 -12.37 20.54 31.59
C ASP A 573 -11.95 19.93 30.22
N ALA A 574 -11.55 20.78 29.27
CA ALA A 574 -11.04 20.40 27.96
C ALA A 574 -9.59 19.91 28.03
N ILE A 575 -9.30 18.78 27.38
CA ILE A 575 -7.94 18.27 27.16
C ILE A 575 -7.32 18.96 25.94
N TYR A 576 -8.12 19.14 24.88
CA TYR A 576 -7.76 19.86 23.68
C TYR A 576 -8.95 20.66 23.14
N THR A 577 -8.69 21.76 22.43
CA THR A 577 -9.74 22.51 21.71
C THR A 577 -9.28 22.96 20.33
N TRP A 578 -10.04 22.60 19.29
CA TRP A 578 -9.85 23.16 17.95
C TRP A 578 -10.37 24.60 17.93
N SER A 579 -9.55 25.55 17.47
CA SER A 579 -9.90 26.97 17.44
C SER A 579 -9.13 27.68 16.31
N PRO A 580 -9.72 27.87 15.11
CA PRO A 580 -11.14 27.66 14.77
C PRO A 580 -11.62 26.21 14.86
N ALA A 581 -12.93 26.02 14.92
CA ALA A 581 -13.60 24.73 14.86
C ALA A 581 -13.21 23.90 13.62
N HIS A 582 -13.07 22.59 13.82
CA HIS A 582 -12.81 21.56 12.81
C HIS A 582 -13.96 20.53 12.70
N ALA A 583 -14.97 20.62 13.58
CA ALA A 583 -16.08 19.67 13.71
C ALA A 583 -15.61 18.21 13.95
N PRO A 584 -15.02 17.90 15.12
CA PRO A 584 -14.73 16.52 15.52
C PRO A 584 -16.03 15.76 15.80
N VAL A 585 -16.22 14.59 15.21
CA VAL A 585 -17.53 13.90 15.20
C VAL A 585 -17.51 12.46 15.72
N ASN A 586 -16.36 11.79 15.69
CA ASN A 586 -16.21 10.47 16.29
C ASN A 586 -14.78 10.27 16.80
N LEU A 587 -14.59 9.34 17.73
CA LEU A 587 -13.27 9.02 18.27
C LEU A 587 -13.17 7.54 18.64
N THR A 588 -11.96 6.97 18.57
CA THR A 588 -11.69 5.60 18.99
C THR A 588 -10.26 5.46 19.49
N PHE A 589 -9.99 4.39 20.23
CA PHE A 589 -8.64 4.04 20.68
C PHE A 589 -8.19 2.75 20.01
N ILE A 590 -6.94 2.70 19.56
CA ILE A 590 -6.31 1.44 19.11
C ILE A 590 -5.84 0.70 20.36
N GLN A 591 -6.37 -0.49 20.63
CA GLN A 591 -6.31 -1.08 21.99
C GLN A 591 -5.98 -2.59 21.96
N PRO A 592 -5.11 -3.11 22.85
CA PRO A 592 -4.76 -4.54 22.86
C PRO A 592 -5.96 -5.47 23.01
N GLU A 593 -6.89 -5.14 23.91
CA GLU A 593 -8.17 -5.82 24.11
C GLU A 593 -9.12 -5.69 22.91
N THR A 594 -9.00 -4.64 22.10
CA THR A 594 -9.81 -4.40 20.90
C THR A 594 -9.10 -4.98 19.68
N PHE A 595 -9.41 -6.25 19.38
CA PHE A 595 -8.84 -7.03 18.27
C PHE A 595 -7.30 -7.15 18.26
N GLY A 596 -6.62 -7.05 19.41
CA GLY A 596 -5.15 -7.16 19.46
C GLY A 596 -4.43 -5.89 18.99
N GLY A 597 -5.04 -4.72 19.12
CA GLY A 597 -4.48 -3.46 18.64
C GLY A 597 -4.64 -3.24 17.14
N SER A 598 -5.66 -3.84 16.51
CA SER A 598 -6.02 -3.63 15.09
C SER A 598 -4.88 -3.80 14.06
N LEU A 599 -3.83 -4.56 14.40
CA LEU A 599 -2.58 -4.71 13.63
C LEU A 599 -1.81 -3.40 13.39
N PHE A 600 -1.98 -2.41 14.26
CA PHE A 600 -1.13 -1.21 14.32
C PHE A 600 0.18 -1.49 15.11
N PRO A 601 1.22 -0.64 14.98
CA PRO A 601 2.45 -0.74 15.77
C PRO A 601 2.22 -0.79 17.29
N VAL A 602 3.15 -1.38 18.04
CA VAL A 602 3.00 -1.56 19.50
C VAL A 602 3.11 -0.22 20.26
N ASP A 603 3.92 0.69 19.73
CA ASP A 603 4.06 2.08 20.15
C ASP A 603 2.87 2.98 19.74
N GLN A 604 1.94 2.45 18.96
CA GLN A 604 0.66 3.07 18.56
C GLN A 604 -0.54 2.49 19.33
N GLN A 605 -0.31 1.65 20.34
CA GLN A 605 -1.36 1.09 21.19
C GLN A 605 -1.70 2.07 22.34
N ASP A 606 -2.98 2.13 22.67
CA ASP A 606 -3.61 3.11 23.58
C ASP A 606 -3.59 4.58 23.08
N HIS A 607 -3.26 4.80 21.80
CA HIS A 607 -3.39 6.09 21.12
C HIS A 607 -4.83 6.38 20.70
N LEU A 608 -5.18 7.67 20.69
CA LEU A 608 -6.52 8.19 20.42
C LEU A 608 -6.60 8.74 18.99
N PHE A 609 -7.57 8.28 18.21
CA PHE A 609 -7.84 8.77 16.86
C PHE A 609 -9.21 9.46 16.82
N VAL A 610 -9.29 10.63 16.18
CA VAL A 610 -10.50 11.47 16.08
C VAL A 610 -10.80 11.78 14.62
N THR A 611 -12.06 11.61 14.19
CA THR A 611 -12.55 12.10 12.89
C THR A 611 -12.98 13.55 12.98
N GLU A 612 -12.45 14.39 12.08
CA GLU A 612 -12.84 15.79 11.95
C GLU A 612 -13.55 15.99 10.61
N SER A 613 -14.85 16.28 10.62
CA SER A 613 -15.64 16.38 9.38
C SER A 613 -15.47 17.71 8.64
N GLY A 614 -15.00 18.76 9.33
CA GLY A 614 -14.82 20.10 8.76
C GLY A 614 -16.10 20.66 8.12
N PRO A 615 -15.97 21.57 7.13
CA PRO A 615 -17.11 22.10 6.39
C PRO A 615 -17.66 21.05 5.41
N THR A 616 -18.63 20.26 5.87
CA THR A 616 -19.26 19.15 5.13
C THR A 616 -19.93 19.57 3.81
N TYR A 617 -20.18 20.85 3.59
CA TYR A 617 -20.72 21.40 2.35
C TYR A 617 -19.66 21.74 1.30
N ALA A 618 -18.37 21.83 1.69
CA ALA A 618 -17.29 22.33 0.86
C ALA A 618 -16.68 21.22 -0.03
N THR A 619 -16.25 21.62 -1.22
CA THR A 619 -15.57 20.76 -2.19
C THR A 619 -14.06 20.85 -2.09
N GLY A 620 -13.35 19.75 -2.33
CA GLY A 620 -11.88 19.70 -2.31
C GLY A 620 -11.27 19.73 -0.89
N PRO A 621 -9.93 19.65 -0.78
CA PRO A 621 -9.20 19.63 0.50
C PRO A 621 -9.49 20.86 1.37
N GLN A 622 -9.51 20.69 2.69
CA GLN A 622 -9.88 21.73 3.65
C GLN A 622 -8.83 21.88 4.75
N MET A 623 -8.43 23.13 5.04
CA MET A 623 -7.47 23.43 6.12
C MET A 623 -8.01 23.12 7.53
N LEU A 624 -9.33 22.95 7.67
CA LEU A 624 -10.03 22.67 8.93
C LEU A 624 -10.86 21.40 8.72
N GLY A 625 -10.55 20.34 9.46
CA GLY A 625 -11.18 19.03 9.33
C GLY A 625 -10.91 18.29 8.00
N LYS A 626 -11.88 17.48 7.57
CA LYS A 626 -11.79 16.42 6.53
C LYS A 626 -10.59 15.46 6.73
N ARG A 627 -10.37 15.01 7.97
CA ARG A 627 -9.19 14.23 8.36
C ARG A 627 -9.44 13.26 9.51
N ILE A 628 -8.48 12.37 9.74
CA ILE A 628 -8.31 11.65 11.01
C ILE A 628 -7.04 12.19 11.68
N SER A 629 -7.17 12.60 12.94
CA SER A 629 -6.09 13.14 13.77
C SER A 629 -5.76 12.19 14.93
N GLU A 630 -4.49 11.90 15.14
CA GLU A 630 -3.94 11.13 16.27
C GLU A 630 -3.60 12.04 17.45
N PHE A 631 -3.83 11.55 18.67
CA PHE A 631 -3.49 12.17 19.95
C PHE A 631 -2.86 11.13 20.90
N VAL A 632 -1.74 11.49 21.53
CA VAL A 632 -1.05 10.67 22.53
C VAL A 632 -1.39 11.18 23.93
N LEU A 633 -1.95 10.31 24.77
CA LEU A 633 -2.38 10.65 26.13
C LEU A 633 -1.53 9.92 27.18
N ASP A 634 -1.11 10.60 28.25
CA ASP A 634 -0.43 9.96 29.37
C ASP A 634 -1.36 9.02 30.16
N ALA A 635 -0.79 8.22 31.07
CA ALA A 635 -1.53 7.27 31.91
C ALA A 635 -2.46 7.94 32.96
N ALA A 636 -2.61 9.27 32.94
CA ALA A 636 -3.56 10.04 33.73
C ALA A 636 -4.59 10.80 32.86
N GLY A 637 -4.53 10.65 31.53
CA GLY A 637 -5.44 11.24 30.55
C GLY A 637 -5.05 12.62 30.04
N ASN A 638 -3.83 13.10 30.34
CA ASN A 638 -3.36 14.40 29.83
C ASN A 638 -2.77 14.26 28.42
N LEU A 639 -2.99 15.26 27.57
CA LEU A 639 -2.36 15.34 26.26
C LEU A 639 -0.83 15.46 26.38
N VAL A 640 -0.10 14.61 25.66
CA VAL A 640 1.37 14.63 25.54
C VAL A 640 1.79 15.12 24.15
N GLU A 641 1.16 14.58 23.10
CA GLU A 641 1.51 14.85 21.70
C GLU A 641 0.25 14.76 20.80
N GLY A 642 0.31 15.39 19.62
CA GLY A 642 -0.83 15.56 18.70
C GLY A 642 -1.57 16.90 18.84
N PRO A 643 -2.54 17.21 17.95
CA PRO A 643 -3.00 16.38 16.84
C PRO A 643 -1.95 16.20 15.73
N THR A 644 -1.74 14.95 15.31
CA THR A 644 -0.98 14.61 14.09
C THR A 644 -1.94 14.06 13.03
N THR A 645 -1.86 14.50 11.78
CA THR A 645 -2.79 14.06 10.73
C THR A 645 -2.38 12.69 10.19
N LEU A 646 -3.11 11.63 10.55
CA LEU A 646 -2.91 10.29 9.97
C LEU A 646 -3.51 10.18 8.56
N VAL A 647 -4.73 10.71 8.37
CA VAL A 647 -5.48 10.66 7.10
C VAL A 647 -5.95 12.05 6.71
N GLU A 648 -5.78 12.45 5.45
CA GLU A 648 -6.35 13.69 4.90
C GLU A 648 -7.13 13.44 3.60
N TYR A 649 -8.18 14.24 3.39
CA TYR A 649 -8.96 14.24 2.16
C TYR A 649 -8.24 14.99 1.03
N ASN A 650 -7.90 14.25 -0.03
CA ASN A 650 -7.24 14.73 -1.25
C ASN A 650 -8.18 14.67 -2.49
N GLY A 651 -9.44 14.30 -2.31
CA GLY A 651 -10.46 14.26 -3.36
C GLY A 651 -10.90 15.65 -3.87
N VAL A 652 -11.69 15.67 -4.93
CA VAL A 652 -12.21 16.91 -5.57
C VAL A 652 -13.71 17.14 -5.34
N GLY A 653 -14.45 16.12 -4.94
CA GLY A 653 -15.87 16.19 -4.62
C GLY A 653 -16.15 16.78 -3.23
N LYS A 654 -17.16 16.25 -2.53
CA LYS A 654 -17.59 16.71 -1.19
C LYS A 654 -17.21 15.77 -0.05
N GLY A 655 -16.56 14.64 -0.33
CA GLY A 655 -16.21 13.58 0.63
C GLY A 655 -15.67 14.16 1.94
N THR A 656 -16.13 13.59 3.05
CA THR A 656 -15.72 13.99 4.41
C THR A 656 -15.94 12.83 5.36
N ILE A 657 -15.10 12.74 6.39
CA ILE A 657 -15.05 11.61 7.31
C ILE A 657 -16.00 11.86 8.48
N VAL A 658 -16.79 10.84 8.86
CA VAL A 658 -17.66 10.92 10.05
C VAL A 658 -17.50 9.73 11.00
N GLY A 659 -17.96 8.53 10.63
CA GLY A 659 -17.89 7.35 11.51
C GLY A 659 -16.46 6.83 11.66
N LEU A 660 -16.12 6.31 12.84
CA LEU A 660 -14.79 5.75 13.15
C LEU A 660 -14.92 4.53 14.06
N ALA A 661 -14.15 3.46 13.81
CA ALA A 661 -14.02 2.33 14.73
C ALA A 661 -12.71 1.56 14.54
N ALA A 662 -12.11 1.09 15.63
CA ALA A 662 -10.99 0.14 15.61
C ALA A 662 -11.50 -1.26 15.19
N GLY A 663 -10.96 -1.80 14.10
CA GLY A 663 -11.37 -3.07 13.50
C GLY A 663 -10.34 -4.20 13.66
N PRO A 664 -10.54 -5.37 13.03
CA PRO A 664 -9.69 -6.54 13.19
C PRO A 664 -8.31 -6.45 12.51
N ASP A 665 -8.19 -5.60 11.49
CA ASP A 665 -6.98 -5.48 10.65
C ASP A 665 -6.76 -4.03 10.15
N GLY A 666 -7.27 -3.06 10.92
CA GLY A 666 -7.04 -1.63 10.69
C GLY A 666 -8.03 -0.72 11.40
N LEU A 667 -7.89 0.59 11.16
CA LEU A 667 -8.81 1.64 11.62
C LEU A 667 -9.84 1.90 10.51
N TYR A 668 -11.13 1.68 10.78
CA TYR A 668 -12.22 1.80 9.81
C TYR A 668 -12.93 3.15 9.93
N PHE A 669 -13.26 3.78 8.80
CA PHE A 669 -13.99 5.05 8.78
C PHE A 669 -15.00 5.16 7.62
N THR A 670 -16.05 5.97 7.79
CA THR A 670 -17.04 6.26 6.75
C THR A 670 -16.75 7.59 6.04
N GLU A 671 -16.99 7.67 4.72
CA GLU A 671 -17.31 8.96 4.09
C GLU A 671 -18.81 9.24 4.22
N LEU A 672 -19.19 10.49 4.56
CA LEU A 672 -20.61 10.87 4.71
C LEU A 672 -21.36 10.87 3.37
N TYR A 673 -20.67 11.12 2.25
CA TYR A 673 -21.23 11.14 0.91
C TYR A 673 -20.27 10.49 -0.08
N LYS A 674 -20.80 9.99 -1.20
CA LYS A 674 -20.00 9.61 -2.37
C LYS A 674 -19.16 10.78 -2.88
N ASP A 675 -17.89 10.56 -3.16
CA ASP A 675 -16.99 11.61 -3.66
C ASP A 675 -17.06 11.84 -5.18
N LEU A 676 -18.26 11.98 -5.73
CA LEU A 676 -18.49 12.19 -7.17
C LEU A 676 -19.41 13.40 -7.43
N GLY A 677 -19.22 14.03 -8.58
CA GLY A 677 -19.80 15.34 -8.90
C GLY A 677 -21.30 15.33 -9.22
N ALA A 678 -21.91 16.53 -9.11
CA ALA A 678 -23.26 16.92 -9.54
C ALA A 678 -24.49 16.19 -8.94
N GLY A 679 -24.34 14.97 -8.40
CA GLY A 679 -25.42 14.26 -7.70
C GLY A 679 -25.86 14.96 -6.40
N SER A 680 -27.04 14.58 -5.90
CA SER A 680 -27.53 15.03 -4.60
C SER A 680 -26.68 14.42 -3.47
N PRO A 681 -26.30 15.18 -2.43
CA PRO A 681 -25.44 14.67 -1.34
C PRO A 681 -26.11 13.56 -0.52
N ILE A 682 -27.44 13.41 -0.61
CA ILE A 682 -28.20 12.39 0.12
C ILE A 682 -28.43 11.11 -0.71
N GLU A 683 -27.84 10.98 -1.89
CA GLU A 683 -27.90 9.74 -2.69
C GLU A 683 -27.00 8.65 -2.09
N ALA A 684 -27.39 7.40 -2.30
CA ALA A 684 -26.54 6.25 -2.01
C ALA A 684 -25.25 6.25 -2.87
N GLY A 685 -24.23 5.56 -2.37
CA GLY A 685 -22.91 5.43 -2.98
C GLY A 685 -21.74 5.90 -2.11
N ALA A 686 -22.01 6.36 -0.88
CA ALA A 686 -20.98 6.60 0.12
C ALA A 686 -20.28 5.27 0.50
N ARG A 687 -19.11 5.36 1.14
CA ARG A 687 -18.19 4.24 1.32
C ARG A 687 -17.60 4.15 2.72
N ILE A 688 -17.02 2.99 2.98
CA ILE A 688 -16.24 2.69 4.17
C ILE A 688 -14.82 2.32 3.73
N PHE A 689 -13.87 3.02 4.31
CA PHE A 689 -12.44 2.83 4.10
C PHE A 689 -11.81 2.22 5.34
N ARG A 690 -10.62 1.65 5.16
CA ARG A 690 -9.78 1.11 6.23
C ARG A 690 -8.35 1.61 6.07
N VAL A 691 -7.84 2.27 7.10
CA VAL A 691 -6.41 2.55 7.26
C VAL A 691 -5.73 1.27 7.77
N ARG A 692 -4.69 0.83 7.08
CA ARG A 692 -3.85 -0.31 7.48
C ARG A 692 -2.40 0.15 7.61
N TYR A 693 -1.74 -0.22 8.71
CA TYR A 693 -0.28 -0.18 8.76
C TYR A 693 0.26 -1.34 7.92
N ARG A 694 0.99 -1.02 6.86
CA ARG A 694 1.73 -1.98 6.02
C ARG A 694 3.19 -2.12 6.44
N GLY A 695 3.70 -1.11 7.14
CA GLY A 695 5.14 -0.91 7.34
C GLY A 695 5.81 -0.26 6.13
N GLN A 696 7.02 0.19 6.35
CA GLN A 696 7.98 0.72 5.39
C GLN A 696 8.96 -0.41 5.03
N ALA A 697 9.21 -0.58 3.73
CA ALA A 697 10.30 -1.42 3.29
C ALA A 697 11.61 -0.64 3.44
N GLU A 698 12.66 -1.26 3.98
CA GLU A 698 13.96 -0.62 4.20
C GLU A 698 15.08 -1.67 4.14
N PHE A 699 16.27 -1.28 3.69
CA PHE A 699 17.43 -2.17 3.57
C PHE A 699 18.78 -1.46 3.63
N SER A 700 19.79 -2.23 4.04
CA SER A 700 21.21 -1.88 3.98
C SER A 700 22.00 -2.84 3.09
N ALA A 701 23.22 -2.44 2.72
CA ALA A 701 24.20 -3.27 2.02
C ALA A 701 25.59 -3.03 2.61
N ASP A 702 26.45 -4.05 2.60
CA ASP A 702 27.82 -3.96 3.12
C ASP A 702 28.80 -3.27 2.15
N ALA A 703 28.61 -3.46 0.85
CA ALA A 703 29.50 -2.98 -0.20
C ALA A 703 28.71 -2.25 -1.31
N GLN A 704 28.60 -0.93 -1.17
CA GLN A 704 27.90 -0.05 -2.12
C GLN A 704 28.79 0.48 -3.27
N THR A 705 30.11 0.32 -3.19
CA THR A 705 31.03 0.83 -4.22
C THR A 705 32.21 -0.10 -4.43
N GLY A 706 32.61 -0.32 -5.68
CA GLY A 706 33.74 -1.18 -6.02
C GLY A 706 34.06 -1.27 -7.51
N VAL A 707 34.60 -2.40 -7.93
CA VAL A 707 35.00 -2.69 -9.32
C VAL A 707 34.46 -4.05 -9.77
N PRO A 708 34.30 -4.32 -11.08
CA PRO A 708 33.86 -5.64 -11.54
C PRO A 708 34.90 -6.72 -11.19
N THR A 709 34.56 -7.81 -10.51
CA THR A 709 33.25 -8.20 -9.97
C THR A 709 33.05 -7.74 -8.52
N LEU A 710 31.98 -6.99 -8.23
CA LEU A 710 31.61 -6.60 -6.87
C LEU A 710 30.60 -7.60 -6.30
N THR A 711 30.88 -8.15 -5.11
CA THR A 711 29.91 -8.92 -4.33
C THR A 711 29.32 -8.01 -3.27
N THR A 712 28.00 -8.04 -3.10
CA THR A 712 27.26 -7.22 -2.14
C THR A 712 26.29 -8.11 -1.36
N HIS A 713 26.35 -8.04 -0.04
CA HIS A 713 25.41 -8.69 0.88
C HIS A 713 24.35 -7.66 1.31
N PHE A 714 23.10 -7.90 0.93
CA PHE A 714 21.97 -7.06 1.30
C PHE A 714 21.31 -7.57 2.58
N THR A 715 20.85 -6.66 3.43
CA THR A 715 20.13 -6.97 4.67
C THR A 715 18.82 -6.20 4.71
N ASP A 716 17.71 -6.93 4.87
CA ASP A 716 16.39 -6.40 5.14
C ASP A 716 16.34 -5.70 6.51
N ALA A 717 15.81 -4.49 6.53
CA ALA A 717 15.65 -3.64 7.71
C ALA A 717 14.20 -3.10 7.83
N SER A 718 13.26 -3.70 7.11
CA SER A 718 11.85 -3.30 7.05
C SER A 718 11.12 -3.53 8.38
N ASP A 719 10.17 -2.66 8.73
CA ASP A 719 9.31 -2.77 9.92
C ASP A 719 7.97 -3.51 9.66
N VAL A 720 7.77 -3.97 8.42
CA VAL A 720 6.59 -4.67 7.90
C VAL A 720 6.17 -5.82 8.82
N LEU A 721 4.96 -5.71 9.38
CA LEU A 721 4.43 -6.71 10.31
C LEU A 721 4.11 -8.04 9.60
N SER A 722 4.66 -9.14 10.14
CA SER A 722 4.46 -10.51 9.64
C SER A 722 4.69 -10.69 8.13
N PRO A 723 5.93 -10.45 7.63
CA PRO A 723 6.24 -10.56 6.22
C PRO A 723 6.15 -12.02 5.74
N THR A 724 5.57 -12.20 4.55
CA THR A 724 5.31 -13.50 3.91
C THR A 724 6.17 -13.73 2.67
N GLY A 725 6.85 -12.72 2.16
CA GLY A 725 7.78 -12.82 1.05
C GLY A 725 8.49 -11.51 0.73
N TRP A 726 9.61 -11.63 0.02
CA TRP A 726 10.47 -10.52 -0.42
C TRP A 726 10.65 -10.61 -1.94
N LEU A 727 10.83 -9.48 -2.60
CA LEU A 727 11.27 -9.38 -3.99
C LEU A 727 12.29 -8.25 -4.11
N TRP A 728 13.50 -8.61 -4.52
CA TRP A 728 14.59 -7.70 -4.84
C TRP A 728 14.71 -7.54 -6.35
N ASP A 729 14.89 -6.32 -6.83
CA ASP A 729 15.48 -6.02 -8.15
C ASP A 729 16.80 -5.29 -7.91
N PHE A 730 17.88 -5.80 -8.51
CA PHE A 730 19.23 -5.30 -8.32
C PHE A 730 19.66 -4.26 -9.38
N GLY A 731 18.77 -3.89 -10.31
CA GLY A 731 19.03 -2.89 -11.35
C GLY A 731 19.83 -3.37 -12.55
N ASP A 732 20.42 -4.58 -12.49
CA ASP A 732 21.15 -5.21 -13.59
C ASP A 732 20.29 -6.18 -14.44
N GLY A 733 18.99 -6.25 -14.15
CA GLY A 733 18.04 -7.18 -14.75
C GLY A 733 17.97 -8.55 -14.07
N THR A 734 18.54 -8.70 -12.88
CA THR A 734 18.40 -9.89 -12.02
C THR A 734 17.67 -9.58 -10.71
N THR A 735 17.06 -10.60 -10.13
CA THR A 735 16.16 -10.49 -8.97
C THR A 735 16.41 -11.60 -7.95
N SER A 736 15.95 -11.41 -6.71
CA SER A 736 15.94 -12.45 -5.66
C SER A 736 14.64 -12.42 -4.85
N THR A 737 14.35 -13.54 -4.16
CA THR A 737 13.23 -13.68 -3.20
C THR A 737 13.69 -14.11 -1.80
N GLU A 738 15.00 -14.15 -1.57
CA GLU A 738 15.58 -14.33 -0.24
C GLU A 738 15.42 -13.04 0.59
N GLN A 739 15.24 -13.14 1.90
CA GLN A 739 15.17 -11.96 2.78
C GLN A 739 16.48 -11.16 2.77
N ASN A 740 17.63 -11.83 2.86
CA ASN A 740 18.96 -11.21 2.95
C ASN A 740 19.87 -11.76 1.85
N PRO A 741 19.69 -11.34 0.59
CA PRO A 741 20.37 -11.95 -0.55
C PRO A 741 21.83 -11.52 -0.69
N THR A 742 22.61 -12.36 -1.37
CA THR A 742 23.96 -12.01 -1.84
C THR A 742 23.94 -11.87 -3.36
N HIS A 743 24.32 -10.70 -3.87
CA HIS A 743 24.38 -10.44 -5.31
C HIS A 743 25.82 -10.22 -5.82
N LEU A 744 26.03 -10.37 -7.13
CA LEU A 744 27.31 -10.26 -7.80
C LEU A 744 27.20 -9.37 -9.06
N TYR A 745 27.57 -8.10 -8.91
CA TYR A 745 27.65 -7.15 -10.02
C TYR A 745 28.89 -7.45 -10.89
N THR A 746 28.65 -7.89 -12.11
CA THR A 746 29.69 -8.37 -13.05
C THR A 746 30.11 -7.36 -14.12
N GLN A 747 29.43 -6.22 -14.20
CA GLN A 747 29.70 -5.14 -15.15
C GLN A 747 29.89 -3.82 -14.38
N ALA A 748 30.47 -2.83 -15.06
CA ALA A 748 30.59 -1.47 -14.53
C ALA A 748 29.35 -0.65 -14.90
N GLY A 749 28.88 0.17 -13.95
CA GLY A 749 27.64 0.94 -14.03
C GLY A 749 27.20 1.40 -12.64
N ASN A 750 26.17 2.26 -12.61
CA ASN A 750 25.37 2.47 -11.41
C ASN A 750 24.14 1.57 -11.48
N TYR A 751 23.61 1.16 -10.33
CA TYR A 751 22.46 0.28 -10.24
C TYR A 751 21.46 0.77 -9.19
N ASP A 752 20.24 1.05 -9.65
CA ASP A 752 19.08 1.26 -8.79
C ASP A 752 18.73 -0.06 -8.08
N VAL A 753 18.44 -0.04 -6.78
CA VAL A 753 18.04 -1.25 -6.04
C VAL A 753 16.65 -1.05 -5.45
N THR A 754 15.77 -2.02 -5.73
CA THR A 754 14.39 -2.04 -5.22
C THR A 754 14.18 -3.24 -4.31
N LEU A 755 13.59 -3.01 -3.14
CA LEU A 755 13.04 -4.06 -2.28
C LEU A 755 11.53 -3.89 -2.17
N SER A 756 10.79 -4.97 -2.40
CA SER A 756 9.36 -5.08 -2.08
C SER A 756 9.16 -6.20 -1.06
N VAL A 757 8.41 -5.92 0.01
CA VAL A 757 8.07 -6.87 1.08
C VAL A 757 6.56 -7.03 1.15
N THR A 758 6.10 -8.28 1.11
CA THR A 758 4.67 -8.64 1.08
C THR A 758 4.22 -9.15 2.44
N SER A 759 3.06 -8.70 2.93
CA SER A 759 2.38 -9.19 4.13
C SER A 759 0.87 -9.27 3.91
N ALA A 760 0.11 -9.67 4.93
CA ALA A 760 -1.37 -9.62 4.88
C ALA A 760 -1.92 -8.18 4.76
N ALA A 761 -1.15 -7.17 5.20
CA ALA A 761 -1.52 -5.77 5.09
C ALA A 761 -1.35 -5.19 3.68
N GLY A 762 -0.55 -5.83 2.82
CA GLY A 762 -0.30 -5.42 1.44
C GLY A 762 1.16 -5.64 1.04
N ILE A 763 1.66 -4.79 0.15
CA ILE A 763 3.08 -4.72 -0.22
C ILE A 763 3.61 -3.35 0.22
N ALA A 764 4.78 -3.33 0.85
CA ALA A 764 5.59 -2.14 1.05
C ALA A 764 6.80 -2.21 0.08
N THR A 765 7.17 -1.10 -0.54
CA THR A 765 8.24 -1.05 -1.55
C THR A 765 9.12 0.18 -1.34
N ILE A 766 10.44 -0.01 -1.44
CA ILE A 766 11.45 1.04 -1.41
C ILE A 766 12.35 0.91 -2.65
N HIS A 767 12.65 2.05 -3.28
CA HIS A 767 13.51 2.14 -4.46
C HIS A 767 14.63 3.14 -4.17
N LYS A 768 15.87 2.67 -4.15
CA LYS A 768 17.06 3.51 -3.94
C LYS A 768 17.79 3.68 -5.29
N PRO A 769 17.69 4.86 -5.94
CA PRO A 769 18.38 5.10 -7.21
C PRO A 769 19.88 5.18 -7.01
N ASP A 770 20.65 4.79 -8.04
CA ASP A 770 22.12 4.79 -8.08
C ASP A 770 22.80 4.08 -6.89
N PHE A 771 22.10 3.20 -6.14
CA PHE A 771 22.51 2.72 -4.81
C PHE A 771 23.79 1.87 -4.79
N ILE A 772 24.15 1.20 -5.90
CA ILE A 772 25.43 0.48 -6.05
C ILE A 772 26.23 1.07 -7.22
N HIS A 773 27.47 1.47 -6.95
CA HIS A 773 28.41 2.03 -7.94
C HIS A 773 29.55 1.06 -8.28
N VAL A 774 29.63 0.62 -9.54
CA VAL A 774 30.70 -0.29 -10.00
C VAL A 774 31.55 0.40 -11.06
N ALA A 775 32.79 0.73 -10.71
CA ALA A 775 33.64 1.64 -11.46
C ALA A 775 34.22 1.04 -12.76
N VAL A 776 34.29 1.87 -13.82
CA VAL A 776 34.89 1.50 -15.11
C VAL A 776 36.42 1.53 -15.03
N ILE A 777 37.04 0.35 -14.92
CA ILE A 777 38.50 0.22 -14.95
C ILE A 777 39.00 0.24 -16.40
N SER A 778 39.76 1.28 -16.75
CA SER A 778 40.15 1.56 -18.14
C SER A 778 41.65 1.82 -18.35
N SER A 779 42.30 2.58 -17.46
CA SER A 779 43.77 2.82 -17.49
C SER A 779 44.26 3.47 -16.19
N GLY A 780 45.57 3.38 -15.90
CA GLY A 780 46.14 3.90 -14.65
C GLY A 780 46.00 2.95 -13.47
N LEU A 781 45.99 3.48 -12.25
CA LEU A 781 45.84 2.71 -11.01
C LEU A 781 44.38 2.71 -10.54
N ILE A 782 43.95 1.63 -9.88
CA ILE A 782 42.67 1.62 -9.16
C ILE A 782 42.86 2.45 -7.89
N ALA A 783 42.02 3.45 -7.69
CA ALA A 783 42.09 4.40 -6.59
C ALA A 783 40.86 4.23 -5.70
N GLU A 784 41.08 3.72 -4.49
CA GLU A 784 40.10 3.61 -3.41
C GLU A 784 40.20 4.88 -2.56
N TYR A 785 39.16 5.72 -2.55
CA TYR A 785 39.08 6.97 -1.80
C TYR A 785 38.16 6.80 -0.59
N TYR A 786 38.56 7.36 0.55
CA TYR A 786 37.94 7.15 1.86
C TYR A 786 37.66 8.50 2.55
N ASN A 787 36.52 8.62 3.24
CA ASN A 787 36.09 9.84 3.96
C ASN A 787 36.75 10.00 5.35
N GLU A 788 37.74 9.17 5.67
CA GLU A 788 38.48 9.19 6.93
C GLU A 788 39.96 8.90 6.63
N LYS A 789 40.87 9.37 7.49
CA LYS A 789 42.33 9.29 7.24
C LYS A 789 42.98 7.92 7.49
N ASP A 790 42.22 6.95 7.98
CA ASP A 790 42.71 5.61 8.36
C ASP A 790 42.43 4.51 7.33
N LEU A 791 41.80 4.85 6.20
CA LEU A 791 41.34 3.94 5.14
C LEU A 791 40.20 2.99 5.58
N SER A 792 39.34 3.41 6.51
CA SER A 792 38.18 2.63 6.99
C SER A 792 36.90 2.82 6.15
N GLN A 793 36.39 4.06 6.02
CA GLN A 793 35.12 4.35 5.33
C GLN A 793 35.33 4.62 3.83
N LEU A 794 35.19 3.58 3.00
CA LEU A 794 35.27 3.71 1.53
C LEU A 794 34.13 4.59 1.01
N ALA A 795 34.48 5.61 0.21
CA ALA A 795 33.56 6.61 -0.32
C ALA A 795 33.44 6.58 -1.85
N LEU A 796 34.55 6.33 -2.55
CA LEU A 796 34.61 6.31 -4.02
C LEU A 796 35.69 5.35 -4.50
N VAL A 797 35.45 4.66 -5.63
CA VAL A 797 36.49 3.92 -6.35
C VAL A 797 36.55 4.42 -7.80
N ARG A 798 37.75 4.74 -8.30
CA ARG A 798 37.96 5.16 -9.70
C ARG A 798 39.30 4.67 -10.28
N SER A 799 39.58 5.09 -11.53
CA SER A 799 40.77 4.69 -12.30
C SER A 799 41.62 5.94 -12.57
N ASP A 800 42.68 6.15 -11.79
CA ASP A 800 43.53 7.36 -11.87
C ASP A 800 44.75 7.11 -12.78
N ALA A 801 44.82 7.82 -13.90
CA ALA A 801 45.87 7.65 -14.92
C ALA A 801 47.31 7.87 -14.41
N THR A 802 47.47 8.78 -13.46
CA THR A 802 48.72 9.14 -12.77
C THR A 802 48.39 9.64 -11.38
N ILE A 803 49.30 9.45 -10.42
CA ILE A 803 49.25 10.14 -9.13
C ILE A 803 50.00 11.47 -9.29
N ASP A 804 49.27 12.53 -9.66
CA ASP A 804 49.79 13.87 -9.89
C ASP A 804 48.73 14.91 -9.47
N PHE A 805 48.38 14.89 -8.19
CA PHE A 805 47.30 15.67 -7.61
C PHE A 805 47.84 16.80 -6.73
N ASP A 806 47.28 18.00 -6.92
CA ASP A 806 47.43 19.16 -6.05
C ASP A 806 46.01 19.76 -5.99
N TRP A 807 45.23 19.32 -5.00
CA TRP A 807 43.82 19.70 -4.82
C TRP A 807 43.67 21.05 -4.10
N SER A 808 44.76 21.55 -3.47
CA SER A 808 44.76 22.74 -2.61
C SER A 808 43.74 22.59 -1.46
N GLU A 809 42.96 23.62 -1.13
CA GLU A 809 41.91 23.57 -0.09
C GLU A 809 40.60 22.92 -0.62
N GLY A 810 40.70 21.76 -1.28
CA GLY A 810 39.61 21.14 -2.03
C GLY A 810 39.64 19.61 -2.04
N SER A 811 38.47 19.00 -2.28
CA SER A 811 38.29 17.55 -2.24
C SER A 811 38.72 16.83 -3.54
N PRO A 812 39.03 15.52 -3.49
CA PRO A 812 39.31 14.72 -4.68
C PRO A 812 38.12 14.46 -5.59
N ASP A 813 36.90 14.66 -5.08
CA ASP A 813 35.62 14.52 -5.75
C ASP A 813 34.55 15.36 -5.03
N PRO A 814 33.57 15.98 -5.71
CA PRO A 814 32.50 16.75 -5.07
C PRO A 814 31.63 15.98 -4.06
N SER A 815 31.67 14.64 -4.08
CA SER A 815 31.01 13.77 -3.09
C SER A 815 31.77 13.61 -1.76
N MET A 816 33.03 14.06 -1.70
CA MET A 816 33.92 13.91 -0.53
C MET A 816 34.14 15.23 0.21
N ALA A 817 34.55 15.13 1.48
CA ALA A 817 35.05 16.26 2.26
C ALA A 817 36.36 16.83 1.67
N SER A 818 36.61 18.12 1.89
CA SER A 818 37.83 18.82 1.44
C SER A 818 39.03 18.65 2.38
N ASP A 819 38.79 18.30 3.63
CA ASP A 819 39.77 17.99 4.67
C ASP A 819 39.53 16.55 5.17
N THR A 820 40.52 15.94 5.82
CA THR A 820 40.39 14.64 6.53
C THR A 820 39.87 13.49 5.63
N PHE A 821 40.66 13.09 4.63
CA PHE A 821 40.36 11.96 3.76
C PHE A 821 41.58 11.05 3.54
N SER A 822 41.42 9.87 2.96
CA SER A 822 42.57 9.05 2.54
C SER A 822 42.34 8.33 1.21
N VAL A 823 43.44 7.90 0.59
CA VAL A 823 43.43 7.26 -0.73
C VAL A 823 44.39 6.08 -0.77
N ARG A 824 43.96 4.94 -1.31
CA ARG A 824 44.81 3.82 -1.69
C ARG A 824 44.78 3.63 -3.22
N TRP A 825 45.89 3.95 -3.88
CA TRP A 825 46.14 3.54 -5.25
C TRP A 825 46.75 2.15 -5.29
N THR A 826 46.20 1.26 -6.12
CA THR A 826 46.75 -0.09 -6.37
C THR A 826 46.88 -0.38 -7.87
N GLY A 827 47.90 -1.13 -8.25
CA GLY A 827 48.04 -1.58 -9.63
C GLY A 827 49.33 -2.28 -9.95
N GLN A 828 49.81 -2.07 -11.18
CA GLN A 828 51.13 -2.49 -11.64
C GLN A 828 51.94 -1.29 -12.13
N ILE A 829 53.25 -1.37 -11.96
CA ILE A 829 54.22 -0.47 -12.57
C ILE A 829 55.23 -1.24 -13.42
N THR A 830 55.52 -0.75 -14.62
CA THR A 830 56.43 -1.39 -15.58
C THR A 830 57.56 -0.44 -15.99
N PRO A 831 58.81 -0.66 -15.54
CA PRO A 831 59.96 0.17 -15.87
C PRO A 831 60.45 -0.10 -17.30
N GLN A 832 61.02 0.94 -17.92
CA GLN A 832 61.61 0.84 -19.26
C GLN A 832 63.06 0.32 -19.26
N PHE A 833 63.76 0.38 -18.12
CA PHE A 833 65.18 0.01 -18.00
C PHE A 833 65.43 -0.92 -16.81
N SER A 834 66.47 -1.76 -16.91
CA SER A 834 66.90 -2.65 -15.82
C SER A 834 67.90 -1.93 -14.93
N GLN A 835 67.39 -1.14 -13.98
CA GLN A 835 68.16 -0.19 -13.18
C GLN A 835 67.58 -0.04 -11.77
N THR A 836 68.35 0.54 -10.85
CA THR A 836 67.79 1.12 -9.63
C THR A 836 66.96 2.34 -10.01
N TYR A 837 65.68 2.30 -9.66
CA TYR A 837 64.79 3.46 -9.69
C TYR A 837 64.72 4.08 -8.30
N THR A 838 64.68 5.40 -8.24
CA THR A 838 64.31 6.16 -7.05
C THR A 838 62.92 6.72 -7.27
N PHE A 839 61.99 6.38 -6.40
CA PHE A 839 60.68 6.99 -6.31
C PHE A 839 60.74 8.19 -5.38
N TYR A 840 59.93 9.21 -5.69
CA TYR A 840 59.74 10.40 -4.88
C TYR A 840 58.24 10.59 -4.72
N ALA A 841 57.76 10.67 -3.48
CA ALA A 841 56.41 11.09 -3.17
C ALA A 841 56.45 12.49 -2.58
N ARG A 842 55.75 13.46 -3.18
CA ARG A 842 55.39 14.72 -2.53
C ARG A 842 53.98 14.55 -1.98
N SER A 843 53.84 14.65 -0.66
CA SER A 843 52.55 14.72 0.01
C SER A 843 52.47 15.96 0.89
N ASP A 844 51.31 16.63 0.89
CA ASP A 844 50.84 17.27 2.13
C ASP A 844 50.31 16.13 3.01
N ASP A 845 50.52 16.18 4.31
CA ASP A 845 50.32 15.06 5.23
C ASP A 845 50.94 13.72 4.73
N GLY A 846 50.31 12.57 5.01
CA GLY A 846 50.99 11.29 5.13
C GLY A 846 51.04 10.44 3.85
N VAL A 847 52.14 9.68 3.67
CA VAL A 847 52.31 8.78 2.51
C VAL A 847 53.06 7.48 2.81
N ARG A 848 52.63 6.38 2.16
CA ARG A 848 53.34 5.09 2.11
C ARG A 848 53.37 4.54 0.68
N LEU A 849 54.49 3.96 0.26
CA LEU A 849 54.66 3.36 -1.08
C LEU A 849 55.26 1.96 -0.99
N TRP A 850 54.61 0.99 -1.63
CA TRP A 850 55.12 -0.38 -1.83
C TRP A 850 55.34 -0.68 -3.31
N ILE A 851 56.43 -1.40 -3.62
CA ILE A 851 56.75 -1.92 -4.95
C ILE A 851 57.14 -3.41 -4.81
N ASP A 852 56.50 -4.31 -5.56
CA ASP A 852 56.62 -5.78 -5.42
C ASP A 852 56.36 -6.28 -3.97
N GLY A 853 55.51 -5.57 -3.24
CA GLY A 853 55.23 -5.78 -1.80
C GLY A 853 56.31 -5.26 -0.84
N GLN A 854 57.45 -4.76 -1.32
CA GLN A 854 58.48 -4.13 -0.48
C GLN A 854 58.08 -2.68 -0.18
N LEU A 855 58.13 -2.27 1.09
CA LEU A 855 57.92 -0.89 1.53
C LEU A 855 59.13 -0.04 1.11
N VAL A 856 58.91 0.93 0.22
CA VAL A 856 59.94 1.79 -0.38
C VAL A 856 59.94 3.19 0.25
N ILE A 857 58.77 3.71 0.64
CA ILE A 857 58.59 4.99 1.35
C ILE A 857 57.61 4.75 2.49
N ASP A 858 57.93 5.24 3.69
CA ASP A 858 57.05 5.22 4.86
C ASP A 858 57.18 6.54 5.62
N GLN A 859 56.18 7.41 5.44
CA GLN A 859 56.11 8.76 6.03
C GLN A 859 54.65 9.04 6.41
N TRP A 860 54.07 8.16 7.25
CA TRP A 860 52.67 8.23 7.66
C TRP A 860 52.44 9.19 8.84
N VAL A 861 52.66 10.49 8.61
CA VAL A 861 52.54 11.57 9.61
C VAL A 861 51.97 12.85 8.98
N SER A 862 51.21 13.63 9.75
CA SER A 862 50.72 14.94 9.33
C SER A 862 51.88 15.96 9.24
N GLN A 863 52.00 16.69 8.14
CA GLN A 863 53.15 17.52 7.74
C GLN A 863 52.79 18.44 6.54
N ALA A 864 53.40 19.63 6.44
CA ALA A 864 53.27 20.48 5.25
C ALA A 864 53.91 19.84 3.98
N PRO A 865 53.66 20.33 2.73
CA PRO A 865 54.05 19.64 1.49
C PRO A 865 55.52 19.20 1.42
N THR A 866 55.77 17.92 1.66
CA THR A 866 57.11 17.37 1.86
C THR A 866 57.41 16.29 0.82
N GLU A 867 58.60 16.35 0.23
CA GLU A 867 59.08 15.30 -0.67
C GLU A 867 59.97 14.30 0.06
N VAL A 868 59.53 13.04 0.07
CA VAL A 868 60.29 11.87 0.56
C VAL A 868 60.62 10.93 -0.60
N ALA A 869 61.71 10.17 -0.47
CA ALA A 869 62.21 9.34 -1.56
C ALA A 869 62.80 8.00 -1.08
N GLY A 870 62.67 6.97 -1.92
CA GLY A 870 63.19 5.63 -1.68
C GLY A 870 63.54 4.90 -2.97
N SER A 871 64.44 3.92 -2.91
CA SER A 871 65.02 3.30 -4.11
C SER A 871 64.88 1.78 -4.12
N ILE A 872 64.56 1.21 -5.30
CA ILE A 872 64.42 -0.23 -5.52
C ILE A 872 65.03 -0.63 -6.89
N ALA A 873 65.62 -1.82 -6.96
CA ALA A 873 66.18 -2.36 -8.21
C ALA A 873 65.10 -3.05 -9.04
N LEU A 874 64.84 -2.55 -10.25
CA LEU A 874 63.82 -3.08 -11.16
C LEU A 874 64.44 -3.56 -12.49
N VAL A 875 63.64 -4.30 -13.26
CA VAL A 875 64.03 -4.97 -14.52
C VAL A 875 63.10 -4.53 -15.64
N ALA A 876 63.66 -4.07 -16.76
CA ALA A 876 62.92 -3.57 -17.92
C ALA A 876 61.82 -4.54 -18.37
N GLY A 877 60.60 -4.03 -18.53
CA GLY A 877 59.47 -4.81 -19.05
C GLY A 877 58.89 -5.89 -18.12
N LYS A 878 59.46 -6.15 -16.94
CA LYS A 878 58.73 -6.86 -15.88
C LYS A 878 57.76 -5.87 -15.23
N SER A 879 56.49 -6.23 -15.13
CA SER A 879 55.55 -5.52 -14.25
C SER A 879 55.75 -5.93 -12.79
N TYR A 880 55.66 -4.96 -11.89
CA TYR A 880 55.75 -5.11 -10.44
C TYR A 880 54.44 -4.60 -9.83
N SER A 881 53.96 -5.20 -8.74
CA SER A 881 52.84 -4.61 -8.01
C SER A 881 53.24 -3.24 -7.44
N ILE A 882 52.31 -2.29 -7.46
CA ILE A 882 52.44 -0.99 -6.80
C ILE A 882 51.23 -0.77 -5.90
N ARG A 883 51.49 -0.31 -4.67
CA ARG A 883 50.48 0.30 -3.81
C ARG A 883 51.03 1.62 -3.29
N MET A 884 50.27 2.69 -3.41
CA MET A 884 50.52 3.94 -2.70
C MET A 884 49.32 4.24 -1.82
N GLU A 885 49.56 4.55 -0.56
CA GLU A 885 48.56 5.05 0.38
C GLU A 885 48.90 6.49 0.73
N TYR A 886 47.88 7.34 0.84
CA TYR A 886 47.93 8.75 1.21
C TYR A 886 46.87 9.04 2.26
N PHE A 887 47.13 9.99 3.16
CA PHE A 887 46.06 10.62 3.92
C PHE A 887 46.26 12.13 4.02
N ASP A 888 45.13 12.81 4.12
CA ASP A 888 44.94 14.22 4.37
C ASP A 888 44.38 14.41 5.79
N ASP A 889 44.80 15.46 6.49
CA ASP A 889 44.30 15.80 7.82
C ASP A 889 43.57 17.16 7.77
N MET A 890 44.27 18.24 7.42
CA MET A 890 43.71 19.61 7.35
C MET A 890 44.45 20.54 6.37
N PHE A 891 43.69 21.47 5.78
CA PHE A 891 44.06 22.60 4.91
C PHE A 891 44.43 22.26 3.48
N GLY A 892 45.63 21.74 3.23
CA GLY A 892 46.21 21.62 1.90
C GLY A 892 46.31 20.17 1.50
N ALA A 893 45.78 19.81 0.34
CA ALA A 893 45.77 18.44 -0.14
C ALA A 893 46.63 18.26 -1.41
N VAL A 894 47.66 17.41 -1.34
CA VAL A 894 48.62 17.18 -2.43
C VAL A 894 49.12 15.73 -2.41
N ALA A 895 49.00 15.01 -3.53
CA ALA A 895 49.57 13.67 -3.69
C ALA A 895 50.22 13.50 -5.07
N GLN A 896 51.55 13.50 -5.15
CA GLN A 896 52.30 13.36 -6.41
C GLN A 896 53.37 12.27 -6.34
N LEU A 897 53.37 11.34 -7.29
CA LEU A 897 54.36 10.26 -7.42
C LEU A 897 55.27 10.48 -8.64
N SER A 898 56.56 10.69 -8.38
CA SER A 898 57.62 10.79 -9.37
C SER A 898 58.61 9.62 -9.28
N TRP A 899 59.37 9.40 -10.37
CA TRP A 899 60.51 8.47 -10.39
C TRP A 899 61.71 9.03 -11.17
N SER A 900 62.90 8.49 -10.89
CA SER A 900 64.13 8.70 -11.67
C SER A 900 64.98 7.42 -11.71
N SER A 901 65.87 7.30 -12.69
CA SER A 901 66.90 6.26 -12.79
C SER A 901 68.09 6.77 -13.62
N PRO A 902 69.23 6.06 -13.71
CA PRO A 902 70.35 6.47 -14.56
C PRO A 902 70.01 6.75 -16.04
N SER A 903 68.91 6.18 -16.57
CA SER A 903 68.38 6.47 -17.92
C SER A 903 67.13 7.37 -17.93
N VAL A 904 66.59 7.76 -16.77
CA VAL A 904 65.32 8.49 -16.64
C VAL A 904 65.49 9.69 -15.70
N ALA A 905 65.46 10.90 -16.27
CA ALA A 905 65.40 12.12 -15.47
C ALA A 905 64.13 12.15 -14.59
N LYS A 906 64.17 12.84 -13.44
CA LYS A 906 63.04 12.90 -12.52
C LYS A 906 61.79 13.47 -13.22
N GLN A 907 60.72 12.69 -13.19
CA GLN A 907 59.41 13.02 -13.77
C GLN A 907 58.31 12.31 -12.97
N ILE A 908 57.07 12.81 -13.04
CA ILE A 908 55.87 12.06 -12.63
C ILE A 908 55.89 10.68 -13.29
N VAL A 909 55.48 9.64 -12.57
CA VAL A 909 55.40 8.29 -13.13
C VAL A 909 54.35 8.30 -14.25
N PRO A 910 54.72 8.10 -15.53
CA PRO A 910 53.81 8.34 -16.63
C PRO A 910 52.73 7.26 -16.69
N ALA A 911 51.53 7.61 -17.14
CA ALA A 911 50.41 6.67 -17.30
C ALA A 911 50.77 5.44 -18.16
N SER A 912 51.71 5.57 -19.11
CA SER A 912 52.20 4.45 -19.94
C SER A 912 53.14 3.47 -19.21
N ALA A 913 53.54 3.77 -17.97
CA ALA A 913 54.23 2.86 -17.06
C ALA A 913 53.30 2.26 -15.99
N LEU A 914 52.06 2.75 -15.87
CA LEU A 914 51.07 2.31 -14.89
C LEU A 914 49.95 1.52 -15.57
N SER A 915 49.46 0.48 -14.90
CA SER A 915 48.23 -0.19 -15.30
C SER A 915 47.46 -0.65 -14.06
N PRO A 916 46.18 -1.05 -14.22
CA PRO A 916 45.44 -1.66 -13.11
C PRO A 916 46.17 -2.90 -12.59
N PRO A 917 45.79 -3.43 -11.41
CA PRO A 917 46.32 -4.70 -10.94
C PRO A 917 46.22 -5.74 -12.06
N ASN A 918 47.23 -6.60 -12.21
CA ASN A 918 47.10 -7.75 -13.10
C ASN A 918 45.85 -8.51 -12.65
N GLN A 919 44.78 -8.48 -13.44
CA GLN A 919 43.57 -9.23 -13.12
C GLN A 919 43.99 -10.70 -13.02
N SER A 920 43.93 -11.24 -11.81
CA SER A 920 44.10 -12.67 -11.61
C SER A 920 43.00 -13.34 -12.45
N PRO A 921 43.36 -14.27 -13.36
CA PRO A 921 42.51 -14.67 -14.48
C PRO A 921 41.13 -15.08 -13.97
N THR A 922 40.10 -14.29 -14.32
CA THR A 922 38.87 -14.09 -13.53
C THR A 922 38.30 -15.38 -12.93
N VAL A 923 38.68 -15.67 -11.68
CA VAL A 923 38.37 -16.95 -11.02
C VAL A 923 36.94 -16.93 -10.52
N ILE A 924 36.01 -17.30 -11.41
CA ILE A 924 34.63 -17.56 -11.02
C ILE A 924 34.61 -18.91 -10.27
N GLY A 925 34.49 -18.83 -8.94
CA GLY A 925 34.35 -19.97 -8.05
C GLY A 925 32.93 -20.53 -8.11
N VAL A 926 32.72 -21.59 -8.88
CA VAL A 926 31.42 -22.26 -8.95
C VAL A 926 31.30 -23.25 -7.79
N SER A 927 30.62 -22.81 -6.72
CA SER A 927 30.15 -23.71 -5.67
C SER A 927 28.95 -24.55 -6.17
N LEU A 928 29.04 -25.86 -5.98
CA LEU A 928 27.98 -26.83 -6.30
C LEU A 928 27.47 -27.49 -5.02
N GLY A 929 26.14 -27.47 -4.84
CA GLY A 929 25.40 -28.08 -3.73
C GLY A 929 23.95 -28.37 -4.15
N ARG A 930 23.20 -29.09 -3.32
CA ARG A 930 21.81 -29.47 -3.63
C ARG A 930 20.88 -28.24 -3.65
N ALA A 931 20.19 -28.04 -4.79
CA ALA A 931 19.09 -27.08 -4.89
C ALA A 931 17.82 -27.68 -4.28
N ASN A 932 17.21 -26.98 -3.32
CA ASN A 932 15.89 -27.32 -2.76
C ASN A 932 14.81 -26.57 -3.56
N GLY A 933 14.42 -27.11 -4.72
CA GLY A 933 13.38 -26.54 -5.59
C GLY A 933 12.83 -27.56 -6.59
N PRO A 934 11.63 -27.32 -7.17
CA PRO A 934 10.95 -28.30 -8.01
C PRO A 934 11.69 -28.53 -9.34
N SER A 935 11.98 -29.80 -9.64
CA SER A 935 12.74 -30.21 -10.82
C SER A 935 11.90 -30.17 -12.10
N TYR A 936 12.23 -29.26 -13.03
CA TYR A 936 11.74 -29.32 -14.41
C TYR A 936 12.30 -30.56 -15.13
N ALA A 937 11.44 -31.36 -15.73
CA ALA A 937 11.85 -32.56 -16.47
C ALA A 937 12.44 -32.19 -17.86
N VAL A 938 13.65 -32.68 -18.14
CA VAL A 938 14.31 -32.57 -19.46
C VAL A 938 14.67 -33.99 -19.96
N PRO A 939 14.47 -34.34 -21.24
CA PRO A 939 14.68 -35.71 -21.72
C PRO A 939 16.16 -36.16 -21.70
N ALA A 940 16.37 -37.48 -21.65
CA ALA A 940 17.67 -38.13 -21.49
C ALA A 940 18.80 -37.58 -22.41
N GLY A 941 19.73 -36.84 -21.82
CA GLY A 941 20.84 -36.22 -22.55
C GLY A 941 21.78 -35.36 -21.70
N GLY A 942 22.30 -35.91 -20.60
CA GLY A 942 23.23 -35.22 -19.68
C GLY A 942 22.55 -34.38 -18.60
N GLU A 943 23.15 -34.30 -17.42
CA GLU A 943 22.67 -33.43 -16.34
C GLU A 943 23.20 -32.00 -16.56
N GLN A 944 22.29 -31.00 -16.60
CA GLN A 944 22.66 -29.58 -16.58
C GLN A 944 22.78 -29.12 -15.13
N LEU A 945 24.02 -28.94 -14.64
CA LEU A 945 24.25 -28.60 -13.23
C LEU A 945 23.99 -27.12 -12.90
N ARG A 946 24.43 -26.22 -13.79
CA ARG A 946 24.28 -24.77 -13.63
C ARG A 946 24.50 -24.07 -14.98
N ARG A 947 23.82 -22.95 -15.21
CA ARG A 947 24.21 -21.94 -16.21
C ARG A 947 25.00 -20.84 -15.52
N VAL A 948 26.10 -20.42 -16.12
CA VAL A 948 26.99 -19.39 -15.56
C VAL A 948 27.36 -18.41 -16.67
N PRO A 949 27.16 -17.08 -16.49
CA PRO A 949 27.70 -16.09 -17.43
C PRO A 949 29.21 -16.01 -17.25
N LEU A 950 29.97 -16.16 -18.34
CA LEU A 950 31.43 -16.05 -18.38
C LEU A 950 31.85 -15.11 -19.51
N GLY A 951 32.90 -14.32 -19.31
CA GLY A 951 33.49 -13.48 -20.35
C GLY A 951 34.88 -12.99 -19.96
N GLY A 952 35.86 -13.05 -20.87
CA GLY A 952 37.26 -12.72 -20.59
C GLY A 952 38.01 -13.73 -19.73
N VAL A 953 37.32 -14.78 -19.27
CA VAL A 953 37.83 -15.78 -18.32
C VAL A 953 38.89 -16.67 -18.96
N ASN A 954 40.04 -16.82 -18.30
CA ASN A 954 41.12 -17.74 -18.67
C ASN A 954 41.25 -18.95 -17.72
N GLU A 955 40.59 -18.90 -16.56
CA GLU A 955 40.73 -19.88 -15.49
C GLU A 955 39.42 -19.99 -14.70
N VAL A 956 38.97 -21.21 -14.42
CA VAL A 956 37.72 -21.51 -13.72
C VAL A 956 38.03 -22.40 -12.52
N GLN A 957 37.48 -22.05 -11.35
CA GLN A 957 37.52 -22.92 -10.17
C GLN A 957 36.16 -23.58 -9.96
N LEU A 958 36.17 -24.91 -9.84
CA LEU A 958 35.02 -25.69 -9.40
C LEU A 958 35.25 -26.14 -7.96
N THR A 959 34.30 -25.82 -7.08
CA THR A 959 34.35 -26.20 -5.67
C THR A 959 33.11 -27.02 -5.33
N PHE A 960 33.34 -28.26 -4.92
CA PHE A 960 32.27 -29.18 -4.54
C PHE A 960 32.05 -29.10 -3.02
N SER A 961 30.80 -28.89 -2.59
CA SER A 961 30.43 -28.84 -1.16
C SER A 961 30.52 -30.21 -0.45
N GLU A 962 30.57 -31.30 -1.20
CA GLU A 962 30.66 -32.68 -0.72
C GLU A 962 31.72 -33.48 -1.49
N ALA A 963 32.15 -34.62 -0.93
CA ALA A 963 33.20 -35.46 -1.49
C ALA A 963 32.70 -36.31 -2.68
N MET A 964 32.73 -35.74 -3.89
CA MET A 964 32.30 -36.40 -5.13
C MET A 964 33.45 -37.07 -5.90
N ASN A 965 33.25 -38.32 -6.35
CA ASN A 965 34.16 -39.02 -7.27
C ASN A 965 33.93 -38.60 -8.73
N VAL A 966 34.23 -37.35 -9.07
CA VAL A 966 34.07 -36.83 -10.44
C VAL A 966 35.28 -37.23 -11.31
N ASN A 967 35.04 -37.96 -12.41
CA ASN A 967 36.09 -38.19 -13.40
C ASN A 967 36.20 -36.98 -14.35
N ALA A 968 37.36 -36.33 -14.34
CA ALA A 968 37.67 -35.13 -15.12
C ALA A 968 37.38 -35.24 -16.62
N SER A 969 37.47 -36.43 -17.22
CA SER A 969 37.20 -36.61 -18.65
C SER A 969 35.72 -36.40 -19.05
N HIS A 970 34.78 -36.39 -18.10
CA HIS A 970 33.34 -36.43 -18.36
C HIS A 970 32.62 -35.10 -18.04
N LEU A 971 33.38 -34.02 -17.82
CA LEU A 971 32.84 -32.70 -17.51
C LEU A 971 33.13 -31.73 -18.68
N THR A 972 32.09 -31.07 -19.18
CA THR A 972 32.17 -30.17 -20.35
C THR A 972 31.46 -28.85 -20.10
N LEU A 973 32.06 -27.75 -20.57
CA LEU A 973 31.36 -26.48 -20.76
C LEU A 973 30.79 -26.42 -22.18
N ARG A 974 29.51 -26.08 -22.33
CA ARG A 974 28.96 -25.57 -23.61
C ARG A 974 28.83 -24.07 -23.57
N GLY A 975 29.50 -23.38 -24.48
CA GLY A 975 29.35 -21.93 -24.69
C GLY A 975 28.37 -21.56 -25.79
N PRO A 976 28.20 -20.25 -26.05
CA PRO A 976 27.42 -19.73 -27.16
C PRO A 976 27.80 -20.39 -28.49
N GLY A 977 26.80 -20.70 -29.33
CA GLY A 977 27.02 -21.39 -30.60
C GLY A 977 27.32 -22.90 -30.49
N ASN A 978 26.98 -23.55 -29.37
CA ASN A 978 27.25 -24.97 -29.09
C ASN A 978 28.74 -25.36 -29.11
N VAL A 979 29.63 -24.41 -28.82
CA VAL A 979 31.06 -24.70 -28.65
C VAL A 979 31.25 -25.54 -27.38
N VAL A 980 31.56 -26.83 -27.55
CA VAL A 980 31.87 -27.76 -26.46
C VAL A 980 33.35 -27.67 -26.10
N ILE A 981 33.66 -27.37 -24.85
CA ILE A 981 35.03 -27.28 -24.33
C ILE A 981 35.24 -28.39 -23.28
N PRO A 982 36.09 -29.39 -23.57
CA PRO A 982 36.38 -30.48 -22.62
C PRO A 982 37.36 -30.01 -21.53
N LEU A 983 37.01 -30.27 -20.28
CA LEU A 983 37.75 -29.76 -19.11
C LEU A 983 38.97 -30.64 -18.77
N THR A 984 39.95 -30.65 -19.67
CA THR A 984 41.21 -31.39 -19.49
C THR A 984 42.16 -30.67 -18.53
N GLY A 985 42.89 -31.43 -17.71
CA GLY A 985 43.97 -30.90 -16.85
C GLY A 985 43.67 -30.82 -15.35
N PHE A 986 42.59 -31.43 -14.85
CA PHE A 986 42.37 -31.59 -13.40
C PHE A 986 43.59 -32.20 -12.70
N VAL A 987 44.05 -31.54 -11.63
CA VAL A 987 45.08 -32.06 -10.71
C VAL A 987 44.42 -32.32 -9.36
N THR A 988 44.19 -33.59 -9.02
CA THR A 988 43.85 -33.98 -7.66
C THR A 988 45.09 -33.85 -6.77
N GLN A 989 45.04 -33.00 -5.73
CA GLN A 989 46.13 -32.94 -4.75
C GLN A 989 46.12 -34.20 -3.88
N PRO A 990 47.21 -34.98 -3.81
CA PRO A 990 47.30 -36.13 -2.90
C PRO A 990 47.40 -35.64 -1.45
N GLY A 991 46.34 -35.85 -0.66
CA GLY A 991 46.32 -35.52 0.77
C GLY A 991 45.23 -34.52 1.22
N ALA A 992 44.34 -34.08 0.33
CA ALA A 992 43.18 -33.27 0.73
C ALA A 992 42.28 -34.05 1.72
N ILE A 993 41.84 -33.37 2.78
CA ILE A 993 40.86 -33.88 3.75
C ILE A 993 39.47 -33.88 3.08
N ALA A 994 38.59 -34.80 3.48
CA ALA A 994 37.21 -34.82 3.00
C ALA A 994 36.50 -33.48 3.27
N GLY A 995 36.09 -32.78 2.21
CA GLY A 995 35.44 -31.47 2.28
C GLY A 995 35.89 -30.44 1.24
N THR A 996 36.97 -30.66 0.49
CA THR A 996 37.34 -29.73 -0.61
C THR A 996 38.06 -30.42 -1.77
N VAL A 997 37.34 -30.62 -2.89
CA VAL A 997 37.95 -30.88 -4.20
C VAL A 997 37.98 -29.56 -4.96
N VAL A 998 39.16 -28.96 -5.11
CA VAL A 998 39.36 -27.75 -5.92
C VAL A 998 39.76 -28.16 -7.33
N GLY A 999 38.79 -28.14 -8.25
CA GLY A 999 39.06 -28.32 -9.68
C GLY A 999 39.51 -27.00 -10.31
N ILE A 1000 40.82 -26.78 -10.44
CA ILE A 1000 41.35 -25.67 -11.24
C ILE A 1000 41.42 -26.10 -12.71
N TRP A 1001 40.69 -25.42 -13.58
CA TRP A 1001 40.79 -25.59 -15.04
C TRP A 1001 41.26 -24.30 -15.71
N LYS A 1002 42.17 -24.42 -16.68
CA LYS A 1002 42.73 -23.29 -17.45
C LYS A 1002 42.41 -23.45 -18.92
N THR A 1003 41.98 -22.38 -19.56
CA THR A 1003 41.68 -22.36 -21.00
C THR A 1003 42.98 -22.23 -21.81
N SER A 1004 42.92 -22.56 -23.11
CA SER A 1004 44.00 -22.25 -24.06
C SER A 1004 43.85 -20.87 -24.72
N ALA A 1005 42.71 -20.22 -24.54
CA ALA A 1005 42.37 -18.87 -25.00
C ALA A 1005 41.20 -18.31 -24.16
N PRO A 1006 41.03 -16.98 -24.03
CA PRO A 1006 39.94 -16.40 -23.24
C PRO A 1006 38.55 -16.86 -23.71
N LEU A 1007 37.66 -17.15 -22.76
CA LEU A 1007 36.26 -17.42 -23.06
C LEU A 1007 35.56 -16.13 -23.53
N GLY A 1008 34.91 -16.20 -24.69
CA GLY A 1008 34.08 -15.10 -25.20
C GLY A 1008 32.85 -14.87 -24.31
N ALA A 1009 32.38 -13.62 -24.22
CA ALA A 1009 31.26 -13.26 -23.36
C ALA A 1009 29.96 -14.02 -23.73
N GLY A 1010 29.32 -14.62 -22.73
CA GLY A 1010 28.00 -15.24 -22.86
C GLY A 1010 27.66 -16.22 -21.74
N LEU A 1011 26.51 -16.87 -21.85
CA LEU A 1011 26.10 -17.94 -20.94
C LEU A 1011 26.75 -19.26 -21.33
N TYR A 1012 27.36 -19.93 -20.35
CA TYR A 1012 27.91 -21.27 -20.47
C TYR A 1012 27.14 -22.25 -19.59
N THR A 1013 26.84 -23.44 -20.11
CA THR A 1013 26.22 -24.54 -19.35
C THR A 1013 27.30 -25.54 -18.93
N LEU A 1014 27.31 -25.92 -17.65
CA LEU A 1014 28.11 -27.03 -17.15
C LEU A 1014 27.32 -28.34 -17.31
N GLU A 1015 27.86 -29.26 -18.10
CA GLU A 1015 27.24 -30.56 -18.40
C GLU A 1015 28.12 -31.74 -17.95
N LEU A 1016 27.46 -32.76 -17.40
CA LEU A 1016 28.02 -34.08 -17.13
C LEU A 1016 27.67 -35.07 -18.25
N ALA A 1017 28.67 -35.80 -18.74
CA ALA A 1017 28.53 -36.75 -19.84
C ALA A 1017 28.04 -38.16 -19.41
N ASP A 1018 28.19 -38.52 -18.14
CA ASP A 1018 27.81 -39.80 -17.53
C ASP A 1018 27.07 -39.58 -16.20
N THR A 1019 26.25 -40.55 -15.77
CA THR A 1019 25.60 -40.45 -14.46
C THR A 1019 26.59 -40.70 -13.33
N ILE A 1020 26.76 -39.73 -12.44
CA ILE A 1020 27.55 -39.90 -11.22
C ILE A 1020 26.80 -40.85 -10.27
N VAL A 1021 27.54 -41.78 -9.68
CA VAL A 1021 27.15 -42.49 -8.45
C VAL A 1021 28.03 -42.06 -7.29
N ASP A 1022 27.46 -42.00 -6.10
CA ASP A 1022 28.20 -41.79 -4.86
C ASP A 1022 29.09 -43.00 -4.50
N SER A 1023 29.80 -42.90 -3.38
CA SER A 1023 30.67 -43.99 -2.87
C SER A 1023 29.92 -45.27 -2.46
N LEU A 1024 28.58 -45.29 -2.52
CA LEU A 1024 27.70 -46.40 -2.16
C LEU A 1024 26.97 -47.00 -3.39
N GLY A 1025 27.08 -46.40 -4.57
CA GLY A 1025 26.43 -46.85 -5.81
C GLY A 1025 25.06 -46.22 -6.08
N LYS A 1026 24.77 -45.07 -5.45
CA LYS A 1026 23.50 -44.34 -5.57
C LYS A 1026 23.65 -43.11 -6.46
N ARG A 1027 22.67 -42.87 -7.34
CA ARG A 1027 22.64 -41.74 -8.28
C ARG A 1027 22.24 -40.43 -7.60
N LEU A 1028 22.55 -39.30 -8.25
CA LEU A 1028 22.18 -37.95 -7.79
C LEU A 1028 20.66 -37.73 -7.72
N ASP A 1029 19.90 -38.36 -8.63
CA ASP A 1029 18.43 -38.43 -8.63
C ASP A 1029 17.83 -39.19 -7.42
N GLY A 1030 18.65 -39.97 -6.71
CA GLY A 1030 18.25 -40.77 -5.54
C GLY A 1030 17.99 -42.25 -5.82
N GLU A 1031 18.06 -42.73 -7.06
CA GLU A 1031 17.92 -44.17 -7.38
C GLU A 1031 19.19 -44.97 -7.05
N TRP A 1032 19.01 -46.26 -6.74
CA TRP A 1032 20.11 -47.21 -6.52
C TRP A 1032 20.40 -48.00 -7.80
N VAL A 1033 21.67 -48.08 -8.20
CA VAL A 1033 22.07 -48.86 -9.38
C VAL A 1033 22.21 -50.34 -9.01
N ASN A 1034 21.24 -51.16 -9.43
CA ASN A 1034 21.30 -52.62 -9.23
C ASN A 1034 22.46 -53.27 -10.02
N PRO A 1035 23.21 -54.22 -9.43
CA PRO A 1035 24.28 -54.93 -10.13
C PRO A 1035 23.75 -55.95 -11.16
N PRO A 1036 24.58 -56.41 -12.12
CA PRO A 1036 24.17 -57.33 -13.18
C PRO A 1036 23.64 -58.69 -12.68
N SER A 1037 22.75 -59.29 -13.47
CA SER A 1037 21.85 -60.36 -13.05
C SER A 1037 22.49 -61.74 -12.82
N VAL A 1038 21.93 -62.47 -11.85
CA VAL A 1038 21.92 -63.94 -11.80
C VAL A 1038 20.45 -64.36 -11.78
N GLY A 1039 20.04 -65.26 -12.69
CA GLY A 1039 18.63 -65.47 -13.04
C GLY A 1039 17.87 -66.51 -12.20
N GLY A 1040 16.55 -66.35 -12.12
CA GLY A 1040 15.61 -67.29 -11.51
C GLY A 1040 14.14 -66.89 -11.70
N SER A 1041 13.39 -67.66 -12.48
CA SER A 1041 11.98 -67.49 -12.86
C SER A 1041 10.97 -67.21 -11.73
N GLY A 1042 10.01 -66.28 -11.93
CA GLY A 1042 8.82 -66.16 -11.05
C GLY A 1042 7.79 -65.04 -11.38
N SER A 1043 6.62 -65.42 -11.92
CA SER A 1043 5.28 -64.78 -11.82
C SER A 1043 5.07 -63.29 -11.42
N ALA A 1044 4.88 -62.43 -12.43
CA ALA A 1044 3.69 -61.62 -12.76
C ALA A 1044 2.85 -60.77 -11.74
N PHE A 1045 2.44 -59.58 -12.24
CA PHE A 1045 1.25 -58.73 -11.93
C PHE A 1045 1.31 -57.66 -10.78
N PRO A 1046 0.49 -56.57 -10.83
CA PRO A 1046 0.99 -55.21 -10.55
C PRO A 1046 0.04 -54.27 -9.74
N SER A 1047 0.29 -52.95 -9.83
CA SER A 1047 -0.58 -51.77 -9.55
C SER A 1047 -0.54 -51.11 -8.15
N GLY A 1048 -0.79 -49.79 -8.11
CA GLY A 1048 -1.07 -48.99 -6.89
C GLY A 1048 -0.28 -47.67 -6.75
N ASN A 1049 -0.94 -46.52 -6.93
CA ASN A 1049 -0.45 -45.20 -6.47
C ASN A 1049 -0.81 -44.99 -4.98
N GLY A 1050 -0.05 -44.19 -4.21
CA GLY A 1050 -0.39 -43.90 -2.80
C GLY A 1050 0.56 -42.98 -2.01
N THR A 1051 0.55 -41.70 -2.35
CA THR A 1051 1.06 -40.50 -1.64
C THR A 1051 1.48 -40.52 -0.16
N ALA A 1052 2.56 -39.76 0.11
CA ALA A 1052 2.81 -38.84 1.24
C ALA A 1052 3.42 -39.32 2.58
N GLY A 1053 4.24 -38.42 3.18
CA GLY A 1053 4.78 -38.49 4.55
C GLY A 1053 6.31 -38.27 4.62
N GLY A 1054 6.78 -37.23 5.32
CA GLY A 1054 8.23 -37.00 5.50
C GLY A 1054 8.67 -35.63 6.01
N SER A 1055 8.44 -35.31 7.28
CA SER A 1055 9.13 -34.21 7.98
C SER A 1055 10.55 -34.61 8.35
N PHE A 1056 11.50 -33.67 8.34
CA PHE A 1056 12.88 -33.90 8.80
C PHE A 1056 13.20 -33.08 10.05
N SER A 1057 14.03 -33.64 10.93
CA SER A 1057 14.62 -32.94 12.08
C SER A 1057 16.05 -33.44 12.28
N PHE A 1058 16.97 -32.51 12.52
CA PHE A 1058 18.39 -32.83 12.74
C PHE A 1058 18.77 -32.59 14.20
N GLN A 1059 19.46 -33.55 14.81
CA GLN A 1059 20.46 -33.27 15.84
C GLN A 1059 21.54 -34.36 15.84
N PHE A 1060 22.74 -34.00 16.29
CA PHE A 1060 23.99 -34.69 15.95
C PHE A 1060 24.43 -35.71 17.00
N ARG A 1061 25.17 -36.75 16.57
CA ARG A 1061 26.29 -37.27 17.37
C ARG A 1061 27.42 -37.85 16.53
N LEU A 1062 28.64 -37.71 17.05
CA LEU A 1062 29.89 -38.10 16.40
C LEU A 1062 30.15 -39.62 16.46
N LEU A 1063 31.07 -40.06 15.59
CA LEU A 1063 31.41 -41.46 15.31
C LEU A 1063 32.00 -42.23 16.51
N PRO A 1064 31.78 -43.55 16.59
CA PRO A 1064 32.52 -44.43 17.49
C PRO A 1064 33.83 -44.95 16.87
N GLY A 1065 34.88 -44.95 17.67
CA GLY A 1065 35.95 -45.95 17.65
C GLY A 1065 36.18 -46.42 19.10
N ASP A 1066 36.66 -47.62 19.38
CA ASP A 1066 37.19 -48.64 18.47
C ASP A 1066 37.08 -50.08 19.05
N ALA A 1067 37.73 -51.03 18.37
CA ALA A 1067 38.13 -52.36 18.85
C ALA A 1067 37.09 -53.48 19.11
N ASN A 1068 37.22 -54.52 18.25
CA ASN A 1068 37.15 -55.97 18.57
C ASN A 1068 35.81 -56.68 18.88
N GLY A 1069 35.46 -57.60 17.98
CA GLY A 1069 35.26 -59.01 18.39
C GLY A 1069 33.90 -59.66 18.10
N ASP A 1070 33.95 -60.79 17.38
CA ASP A 1070 33.07 -61.97 17.46
C ASP A 1070 31.54 -61.79 17.70
N GLN A 1071 30.69 -62.06 16.71
CA GLN A 1071 30.23 -63.40 16.28
C GLN A 1071 29.07 -63.99 17.13
N LEU A 1072 27.98 -64.34 16.41
CA LEU A 1072 26.93 -65.33 16.70
C LEU A 1072 25.64 -64.95 17.48
N VAL A 1073 24.55 -64.93 16.70
CA VAL A 1073 23.31 -65.75 16.86
C VAL A 1073 22.09 -65.19 17.63
N ASN A 1074 20.96 -65.21 16.88
CA ASN A 1074 19.54 -65.31 17.26
C ASN A 1074 19.01 -64.60 18.53
N GLY A 1075 18.45 -63.41 18.30
CA GLY A 1075 17.00 -63.19 18.16
C GLY A 1075 16.00 -64.16 18.80
N ALA A 1076 15.08 -63.59 19.58
CA ALA A 1076 13.67 -63.95 19.68
C ALA A 1076 12.87 -62.74 20.23
N ASP A 1077 11.65 -62.53 19.75
CA ASP A 1077 10.71 -61.59 20.34
C ASP A 1077 10.29 -62.02 21.76
N TYR A 1078 9.93 -61.08 22.63
CA TYR A 1078 8.56 -60.97 23.15
C TYR A 1078 8.32 -59.61 23.83
N THR A 1079 7.06 -59.20 23.91
CA THR A 1079 6.62 -57.84 24.24
C THR A 1079 6.22 -57.61 25.70
N SER A 1080 6.24 -56.32 26.07
CA SER A 1080 5.55 -55.65 27.20
C SER A 1080 5.76 -56.16 28.64
N TRP A 1081 6.22 -55.25 29.49
CA TRP A 1081 5.58 -54.99 30.79
C TRP A 1081 5.66 -53.51 31.17
N ALA A 1082 4.88 -53.11 32.17
CA ALA A 1082 4.75 -51.74 32.66
C ALA A 1082 5.12 -51.63 34.16
N ASP A 1083 5.11 -50.39 34.67
CA ASP A 1083 5.25 -50.02 36.08
C ASP A 1083 6.67 -50.30 36.70
N HIS A 1084 7.09 -49.75 37.85
CA HIS A 1084 6.37 -49.11 38.96
C HIS A 1084 7.31 -48.25 39.87
N PHE A 1085 6.79 -47.22 40.56
CA PHE A 1085 7.42 -46.39 41.65
C PHE A 1085 8.65 -45.51 41.24
N GLN A 1086 8.72 -44.20 41.55
CA GLN A 1086 8.85 -43.48 42.84
C GLN A 1086 10.09 -43.82 43.71
N GLN A 1087 10.99 -42.84 43.95
CA GLN A 1087 11.23 -42.26 45.31
C GLN A 1087 12.26 -41.10 45.34
N SER A 1088 12.11 -40.27 46.38
CA SER A 1088 12.77 -39.02 46.84
C SER A 1088 14.31 -38.86 46.88
N ASN A 1089 14.77 -37.61 46.64
CA ASN A 1089 15.65 -36.69 47.44
C ASN A 1089 16.63 -37.22 48.53
N PRO A 1090 17.66 -36.44 48.98
CA PRO A 1090 18.43 -35.29 48.40
C PRO A 1090 19.97 -35.59 48.56
N PRO A 1091 20.89 -34.73 49.08
CA PRO A 1091 21.25 -33.29 48.96
C PRO A 1091 22.68 -33.13 48.31
N PRO A 1092 23.60 -32.14 48.59
CA PRO A 1092 23.54 -30.80 49.21
C PRO A 1092 24.22 -29.66 48.37
N THR A 1093 24.33 -28.46 48.96
CA THR A 1093 24.99 -27.24 48.44
C THR A 1093 26.45 -27.07 48.92
N PHE A 1094 27.25 -26.19 48.28
CA PHE A 1094 28.28 -25.33 48.92
C PHE A 1094 28.82 -24.22 47.99
N ALA A 1095 29.57 -23.24 48.55
CA ALA A 1095 30.22 -22.10 47.87
C ALA A 1095 31.48 -21.61 48.66
N GLN A 1096 32.10 -20.49 48.25
CA GLN A 1096 33.09 -19.64 48.97
C GLN A 1096 34.60 -20.04 48.95
N GLY A 1097 35.54 -19.06 48.96
CA GLY A 1097 36.99 -19.31 49.21
C GLY A 1097 38.05 -18.26 48.79
N ASP A 1098 38.20 -17.16 49.56
CA ASP A 1098 39.12 -16.00 49.39
C ASP A 1098 40.68 -16.18 49.48
N PHE A 1099 41.40 -15.09 49.12
CA PHE A 1099 42.63 -14.47 49.71
C PHE A 1099 44.10 -14.80 49.28
N ASN A 1100 44.87 -13.70 49.08
CA ASN A 1100 46.36 -13.48 49.15
C ASN A 1100 47.28 -14.09 48.05
N GLY A 1101 48.44 -13.52 47.67
CA GLY A 1101 49.05 -12.20 47.98
C GLY A 1101 50.56 -12.07 47.55
N ASP A 1102 51.00 -10.85 47.19
CA ASP A 1102 52.39 -10.32 47.02
C ASP A 1102 53.38 -10.92 45.96
N GLY A 1103 54.14 -10.09 45.19
CA GLY A 1103 55.03 -10.64 44.12
C GLY A 1103 56.07 -9.83 43.28
N LEU A 1104 56.25 -8.49 43.40
CA LEU A 1104 57.44 -7.69 42.93
C LEU A 1104 58.04 -7.77 41.47
N VAL A 1105 58.11 -6.57 40.83
CA VAL A 1105 59.22 -6.00 39.97
C VAL A 1105 59.27 -6.21 38.43
N ASN A 1106 59.03 -5.07 37.72
CA ASN A 1106 59.56 -4.52 36.44
C ASN A 1106 60.05 -5.38 35.25
N GLY A 1107 59.55 -5.04 34.05
CA GLY A 1107 60.19 -5.27 32.74
C GLY A 1107 59.48 -4.46 31.63
N ALA A 1108 60.16 -3.46 31.05
CA ALA A 1108 59.56 -2.36 30.27
C ALA A 1108 59.19 -2.67 28.80
N ASP A 1109 58.35 -1.79 28.24
CA ASP A 1109 58.16 -1.40 26.82
C ASP A 1109 57.83 -2.48 25.76
N TYR A 1110 56.61 -2.45 25.19
CA TYR A 1110 56.30 -1.66 23.97
C TYR A 1110 54.79 -1.68 23.64
N THR A 1111 54.32 -0.72 22.83
CA THR A 1111 52.89 -0.47 22.50
C THR A 1111 52.40 -1.14 21.21
N LEU A 1112 51.10 -1.51 21.16
CA LEU A 1112 50.31 -1.63 19.92
C LEU A 1112 48.78 -1.67 20.17
N TRP A 1113 48.09 -0.64 19.67
CA TRP A 1113 46.75 -0.58 19.05
C TRP A 1113 45.48 -1.25 19.67
N ALA A 1114 44.40 -0.44 19.68
CA ALA A 1114 43.05 -0.71 19.14
C ALA A 1114 42.14 -1.83 19.74
N ASP A 1115 40.80 -1.69 19.79
CA ASP A 1115 39.97 -0.48 19.68
C ASP A 1115 38.57 -0.64 20.33
N ASN A 1116 37.81 0.46 20.29
CA ASN A 1116 36.43 0.67 20.71
C ASN A 1116 35.45 -0.53 20.69
N PHE A 1117 34.66 -0.65 21.77
CA PHE A 1117 33.26 -1.09 21.71
C PHE A 1117 32.41 -0.25 22.68
N MET A 1118 31.44 0.47 22.15
CA MET A 1118 30.35 1.18 22.85
C MET A 1118 29.05 0.97 22.03
N PRO A 1119 27.85 1.02 22.64
CA PRO A 1119 26.97 -0.14 22.53
C PRO A 1119 25.71 0.08 21.71
N ALA A 1120 25.09 -1.03 21.30
CA ALA A 1120 23.75 -1.09 20.73
C ALA A 1120 22.92 -2.22 21.38
N ALA A 1121 21.59 -2.11 21.25
CA ALA A 1121 20.57 -3.14 21.51
C ALA A 1121 20.53 -3.78 22.91
N SER A 1122 19.79 -3.12 23.80
CA SER A 1122 18.59 -3.67 24.45
C SER A 1122 18.29 -5.16 24.20
N ALA A 1123 18.42 -6.00 25.24
CA ALA A 1123 17.89 -7.36 25.24
C ALA A 1123 16.61 -7.44 26.09
N ALA A 1124 15.45 -7.48 25.45
CA ALA A 1124 14.18 -7.83 26.10
C ALA A 1124 14.03 -9.36 26.13
N LEU A 1125 13.76 -9.93 27.31
CA LEU A 1125 13.55 -11.37 27.49
C LEU A 1125 12.18 -11.61 28.14
N LEU A 1126 11.39 -12.52 27.56
CA LEU A 1126 10.12 -12.95 28.13
C LEU A 1126 10.29 -13.63 29.50
N VAL A 1127 9.38 -13.33 30.42
CA VAL A 1127 9.05 -14.19 31.57
C VAL A 1127 7.52 -14.17 31.74
N GLU A 1128 6.90 -15.35 31.77
CA GLU A 1128 5.46 -15.51 32.00
C GLU A 1128 5.09 -15.27 33.47
N GLU A 1129 3.93 -14.66 33.75
CA GLU A 1129 3.40 -14.59 35.11
C GLU A 1129 2.82 -15.95 35.56
N THR A 1130 3.04 -16.30 36.84
CA THR A 1130 2.27 -17.34 37.53
C THR A 1130 1.92 -16.99 38.98
N GLY A 1131 0.87 -16.17 39.16
CA GLY A 1131 -0.04 -16.23 40.31
C GLY A 1131 0.45 -15.76 41.70
N PRO A 1132 -0.10 -14.67 42.28
CA PRO A 1132 0.26 -14.21 43.62
C PRO A 1132 -0.41 -15.03 44.75
N GLY A 1133 0.34 -15.38 45.80
CA GLY A 1133 -0.16 -16.19 46.92
C GLY A 1133 0.37 -15.83 48.32
N ALA A 1134 -0.51 -15.27 49.15
CA ALA A 1134 -0.45 -15.27 50.63
C ALA A 1134 0.78 -14.67 51.37
N ALA A 1135 0.76 -13.34 51.49
CA ALA A 1135 0.98 -12.54 52.71
C ALA A 1135 1.86 -13.08 53.88
N LYS A 1136 2.84 -12.26 54.30
CA LYS A 1136 3.25 -12.15 55.71
C LYS A 1136 3.80 -10.76 56.06
N ALA A 1137 3.59 -10.34 57.30
CA ALA A 1137 3.97 -9.04 57.87
C ALA A 1137 4.30 -9.24 59.37
N PRO A 1138 4.69 -8.20 60.13
CA PRO A 1138 5.57 -7.07 59.81
C PRO A 1138 6.78 -6.99 60.79
N GLU A 1139 7.69 -6.03 60.63
CA GLU A 1139 8.38 -5.44 61.80
C GLU A 1139 8.78 -3.97 61.56
N THR A 1140 9.21 -3.26 62.62
CA THR A 1140 9.02 -1.80 62.75
C THR A 1140 10.30 -1.03 63.06
N ILE A 1141 10.51 0.12 62.40
CA ILE A 1141 11.33 1.23 62.93
C ILE A 1141 10.54 2.55 62.81
N VAL A 1142 10.67 3.41 63.82
CA VAL A 1142 9.94 4.68 64.00
C VAL A 1142 10.89 5.86 63.95
N LEU A 1143 10.48 6.97 63.34
CA LEU A 1143 10.94 8.33 63.69
C LEU A 1143 9.73 9.28 63.83
N PRO A 1144 9.83 10.38 64.62
CA PRO A 1144 8.69 10.87 65.39
C PRO A 1144 7.92 12.04 64.75
N ALA A 1145 6.68 12.22 65.22
CA ALA A 1145 5.81 13.34 64.88
C ALA A 1145 5.91 14.51 65.89
N SER A 1146 5.58 15.72 65.46
CA SER A 1146 5.25 16.84 66.36
C SER A 1146 4.07 17.67 65.82
N THR A 1147 2.99 17.70 66.60
CA THR A 1147 1.69 18.32 66.33
C THR A 1147 1.71 19.85 66.26
N SER A 1148 0.92 20.45 65.36
CA SER A 1148 -0.10 21.48 65.68
C SER A 1148 -0.94 21.81 64.43
N GLY A 1149 -2.17 22.30 64.60
CA GLY A 1149 -3.03 22.69 63.46
C GLY A 1149 -3.99 23.82 63.80
N ALA A 1150 -4.38 24.61 62.80
CA ALA A 1150 -5.44 25.62 62.89
C ALA A 1150 -6.02 26.03 61.51
N THR A 1151 -7.31 25.76 61.33
CA THR A 1151 -8.33 26.47 60.52
C THR A 1151 -7.98 27.58 59.50
N ARG A 1152 -8.36 27.33 58.23
CA ARG A 1152 -9.12 28.24 57.31
C ARG A 1152 -8.34 29.43 56.63
N PRO A 1153 -8.91 30.19 55.64
CA PRO A 1153 -8.65 29.93 54.21
C PRO A 1153 -8.25 31.17 53.37
N THR A 1154 -8.40 31.06 52.03
CA THR A 1154 -8.51 32.08 50.94
C THR A 1154 -7.31 32.30 49.97
N ASN A 1155 -7.61 32.02 48.70
CA ASN A 1155 -7.38 32.76 47.44
C ASN A 1155 -6.00 33.37 47.04
N ASN A 1156 -5.68 33.08 45.76
CA ASN A 1156 -5.03 33.92 44.74
C ASN A 1156 -3.52 34.24 44.78
N SER A 1157 -2.82 33.58 43.85
CA SER A 1157 -1.92 34.17 42.84
C SER A 1157 -1.03 35.37 43.20
N ALA A 1158 0.22 35.09 43.63
CA ALA A 1158 1.45 35.75 43.15
C ALA A 1158 2.75 35.13 43.77
N ALA A 1159 3.16 33.91 43.38
CA ALA A 1159 4.42 33.33 43.90
C ALA A 1159 5.07 32.23 43.04
N ARG A 1160 5.76 32.60 41.94
CA ARG A 1160 7.02 31.92 41.53
C ARG A 1160 7.82 32.71 40.51
N ASN A 1161 8.73 33.55 40.99
CA ASN A 1161 9.88 34.03 40.24
C ASN A 1161 11.01 34.35 41.24
N ILE A 1162 12.28 34.28 40.80
CA ILE A 1162 13.51 34.54 41.60
C ILE A 1162 13.83 33.49 42.70
N LEU A 1163 14.48 32.38 42.31
CA LEU A 1163 15.58 31.70 43.02
C LEU A 1163 16.10 30.56 42.12
N ALA A 1164 17.37 30.44 41.72
CA ALA A 1164 18.51 31.38 41.76
C ALA A 1164 19.47 31.11 40.57
N ARG A 1165 20.47 31.99 40.34
CA ARG A 1165 21.53 31.83 39.30
C ARG A 1165 22.92 31.82 39.93
N ALA A 1166 23.88 31.20 39.21
CA ALA A 1166 25.33 31.09 39.49
C ALA A 1166 25.69 30.17 40.69
N GLN A 1167 26.85 29.48 40.71
CA GLN A 1167 28.09 29.57 39.90
C GLN A 1167 28.36 28.22 39.15
N LEU A 1168 28.94 28.12 37.93
CA LEU A 1168 30.14 28.72 37.28
C LEU A 1168 31.48 28.12 37.76
N ALA A 1169 32.53 27.87 36.94
CA ALA A 1169 32.63 27.74 35.46
C ALA A 1169 34.07 27.34 35.01
N ARG A 1170 34.20 26.68 33.84
CA ARG A 1170 35.20 26.95 32.76
C ARG A 1170 34.87 26.05 31.53
N ALA A 1171 34.64 26.51 30.28
CA ALA A 1171 34.98 27.71 29.48
C ALA A 1171 36.35 27.66 28.78
N ALA A 1172 36.53 28.11 27.51
CA ALA A 1172 35.59 28.50 26.44
C ALA A 1172 36.36 28.89 25.14
N TYR A 1173 35.62 29.09 24.03
CA TYR A 1173 35.79 30.09 22.92
C TYR A 1173 34.69 29.81 21.86
N PHE A 1174 34.29 30.67 20.90
CA PHE A 1174 34.25 32.14 20.71
C PHE A 1174 33.08 32.42 19.69
N ALA A 1175 32.15 33.35 19.90
CA ALA A 1175 32.08 34.74 19.37
C ALA A 1175 32.27 34.90 17.82
N GLN A 1176 31.54 35.75 17.07
CA GLN A 1176 30.75 36.94 17.45
C GLN A 1176 29.83 37.50 16.30
N TRP A 1177 28.63 38.02 16.64
CA TRP A 1177 27.92 39.22 16.05
C TRP A 1177 27.53 39.30 14.53
N GLU A 1178 26.59 40.15 14.06
CA GLU A 1178 25.59 41.07 14.68
C GLU A 1178 24.31 41.24 13.80
N GLN A 1179 23.46 42.23 14.07
CA GLN A 1179 22.14 42.49 13.45
C GLN A 1179 22.10 43.79 12.60
N GLN A 1180 21.09 43.90 11.72
CA GLN A 1180 20.61 45.12 11.02
C GLN A 1180 21.53 45.84 9.99
N ALA A 1181 21.13 45.77 8.71
CA ALA A 1181 21.20 46.89 7.78
C ALA A 1181 20.12 46.76 6.69
N ALA A 1182 19.68 47.88 6.09
CA ALA A 1182 18.69 47.88 5.02
C ALA A 1182 19.16 48.68 3.80
N GLY A 1183 18.86 48.18 2.61
CA GLY A 1183 18.58 49.04 1.45
C GLY A 1183 19.57 49.04 0.28
N GLN A 1184 18.99 48.76 -0.89
CA GLN A 1184 19.28 49.35 -2.21
C GLN A 1184 20.50 48.91 -3.05
N ARG A 1185 20.16 48.21 -4.14
CA ARG A 1185 20.42 48.57 -5.57
C ARG A 1185 21.86 48.50 -6.12
N ALA A 1186 22.06 48.21 -7.42
CA ALA A 1186 21.23 47.61 -8.49
C ALA A 1186 22.08 47.46 -9.78
N TRP A 1187 21.46 46.89 -10.83
CA TRP A 1187 21.93 46.80 -12.24
C TRP A 1187 23.04 45.75 -12.46
N TRP A 1188 23.05 44.99 -13.56
CA TRP A 1188 22.56 45.31 -14.91
C TRP A 1188 21.22 44.67 -15.36
N SER A 1189 20.70 45.27 -16.42
CA SER A 1189 19.59 44.91 -17.32
C SER A 1189 19.94 45.59 -18.67
N PRO A 1190 19.15 45.58 -19.78
CA PRO A 1190 17.88 44.91 -20.07
C PRO A 1190 17.84 44.22 -21.47
N ILE A 1191 16.64 43.80 -21.92
CA ILE A 1191 16.01 43.87 -23.28
C ILE A 1191 15.05 42.67 -23.52
N SER A 1192 13.90 42.69 -24.22
CA SER A 1192 12.85 43.69 -24.62
C SER A 1192 12.03 43.04 -25.77
N LEU A 1193 10.76 43.30 -26.14
CA LEU A 1193 9.55 44.04 -25.69
C LEU A 1193 8.45 43.73 -26.77
N ILE A 1194 7.11 43.81 -26.68
CA ILE A 1194 6.03 44.20 -25.74
C ILE A 1194 4.71 43.54 -26.25
N ARG A 1195 3.66 43.42 -25.42
CA ARG A 1195 2.33 44.06 -25.71
C ARG A 1195 1.42 44.18 -24.47
N TRP A 1196 0.30 44.90 -24.62
CA TRP A 1196 -0.41 45.65 -23.55
C TRP A 1196 -1.92 45.76 -23.83
N ARG A 1197 -2.74 45.90 -22.76
CA ARG A 1197 -3.92 46.82 -22.54
C ARG A 1197 -5.11 46.13 -21.81
N ILE A 1198 -5.44 46.53 -20.55
CA ILE A 1198 -6.31 47.67 -20.09
C ILE A 1198 -7.81 47.25 -20.02
N MET A 1199 -8.64 47.52 -18.98
CA MET A 1199 -8.62 48.51 -17.87
C MET A 1199 -9.57 48.14 -16.69
N ALA A 1200 -9.28 48.63 -15.45
CA ALA A 1200 -10.22 49.21 -14.42
C ALA A 1200 -11.45 48.41 -13.89
N ARG A 1201 -11.96 48.56 -12.64
CA ARG A 1201 -11.65 49.44 -11.47
C ARG A 1201 -12.35 48.94 -10.17
N ASN A 1202 -11.87 49.39 -8.99
CA ASN A 1202 -12.56 49.93 -7.78
C ASN A 1202 -14.07 49.64 -7.50
N ASP A 1203 -14.60 49.57 -6.25
CA ASP A 1203 -14.26 50.26 -4.98
C ASP A 1203 -14.64 49.45 -3.68
N SER A 1204 -14.53 50.08 -2.49
CA SER A 1204 -14.63 49.52 -1.12
C SER A 1204 -16.07 49.39 -0.53
N PRO A 1205 -16.30 48.83 0.69
CA PRO A 1205 -17.60 48.29 1.14
C PRO A 1205 -18.55 49.29 1.84
N ALA A 1206 -19.83 48.91 1.98
CA ALA A 1206 -20.86 49.61 2.74
C ALA A 1206 -21.89 48.64 3.38
N SER A 1207 -22.66 49.12 4.37
CA SER A 1207 -23.53 48.36 5.27
C SER A 1207 -25.04 48.52 5.02
N PHE A 1208 -25.86 47.79 5.80
CA PHE A 1208 -27.35 47.70 5.78
C PHE A 1208 -27.94 46.86 4.61
N GLY A 1209 -29.08 46.17 4.77
CA GLY A 1209 -29.82 45.88 6.02
C GLY A 1209 -31.33 45.62 5.82
N GLU A 1210 -31.87 44.67 6.60
CA GLU A 1210 -33.29 44.48 6.99
C GLU A 1210 -34.39 44.22 5.91
N ARG A 1211 -35.01 43.03 6.01
CA ARG A 1211 -36.45 42.66 5.82
C ARG A 1211 -36.96 41.90 4.58
N TRP A 1212 -37.78 40.86 4.89
CA TRP A 1212 -39.14 40.48 4.41
C TRP A 1212 -39.46 40.56 2.88
N SER A 1213 -40.27 39.67 2.29
CA SER A 1213 -40.84 38.36 2.68
C SER A 1213 -41.49 37.72 1.43
N ASP A 1214 -42.19 36.59 1.62
CA ASP A 1214 -43.13 35.95 0.68
C ASP A 1214 -42.50 35.23 -0.53
N GLY A 1215 -42.81 33.93 -0.69
CA GLY A 1215 -42.30 33.03 -1.72
C GLY A 1215 -42.60 31.57 -1.40
#